data_AF-A0A815QNX9-F1
#
_entry.id   AF-A0A815QNX9-F1
#
_cell.length_a   1.000
_cell.length_b   1.000
_cell.length_c   1.000
_cell.angle_alpha   90.00
_cell.angle_beta   90.00
_cell.angle_gamma   90.00
#
_symmetry.space_group_name_H-M   'P 1'
#
loop_
_entity.id
_entity.type
_entity.pdbx_description
1 polymer ?
#
loop_
_entity_poly.entity_id
_entity_poly.type
_entity_poly.pdbx_seq_one_letter_code
_entity_poly.pdbx_strand_id
1 'polypeptide(L)'
;MVDNKMLEFDPRSYQIEIMEQAKSENLIICLPTGSGKTNIAIMLIKELSPIVRLSLNNGGKRTIILVKTNELARQHEDVMKKHLDLKIKVYCGSLNIPLQDRDRWNEEFENNQVLIFTVQRFLNLLDHNLFSLHQINLLIFDECHHATGDGGYVTIMKKYDSCPHCPRIIGLTASISGQKIEPNKLQKIACQLENIYHARIETGSNQEEIIQHSTSVKSKYTRCINFKTYISEKNRAILNIFKIVENLSEELNKYLKTKKNQSESANNSLQIVDQSNRIEMQCRTLDQLKSHLDNIIHIGYELGLYGLYLGLKSLTNYLKSKLPDITIIDKDLCVKIRNQLDSLIENLTEENKKLCSAKVIQLEELIKNNTDGQCIVFVDRVYTAAFLCQVLNEKFTNSIKIKYVAGSKAYIDETSSSNKYQREVIKEFRDKDIRVLISTAIIEEGVDIPDCNLVIRFNKPQNFSSYMQSKGRARARDALFIILRDEPDLKTFQMNNDEYENYEYMEKMLKKNFKTETDLDQSLDDNTNYLTPYSTDKQVKIDGVRAVQIIYQYCAVLGNGEILSPRFCTSTTSYNTFQCILSMPVNCPIQKDIICVNKTKRLCKQECCLEMVELLHKNGELDEYCLPILPEGSLTLTDDDDDESEKVSIEIFPKQSSYFFNEYDHLSTDWYLYRINISNNKDLGFIVPYQLMQLPVFTLYGRDEEFRIEIIYLKTINFNQCKDCLGNFCRYIFEQVFDNMNIQSESNLKFDIKSSNFKLLPCLLTKFDDIAYERIIS
;
A
#
# COMPACT_ATOMS: atom_id res chain seq x y z
N MET A 1 -28.88 -38.92 -1.79
CA MET A 1 -28.80 -37.91 -0.71
C MET A 1 -27.33 -37.62 -0.54
N VAL A 2 -26.87 -36.46 -1.03
CA VAL A 2 -25.47 -36.03 -0.86
C VAL A 2 -25.43 -35.26 0.45
N ASP A 3 -24.69 -35.76 1.42
CA ASP A 3 -24.49 -35.14 2.72
C ASP A 3 -23.85 -33.75 2.54
N ASN A 4 -24.68 -32.70 2.54
CA ASN A 4 -24.24 -31.32 2.67
C ASN A 4 -23.86 -31.07 4.14
N LYS A 5 -22.75 -31.67 4.60
CA LYS A 5 -22.08 -31.17 5.81
C LYS A 5 -21.56 -29.77 5.49
N MET A 6 -22.13 -28.76 6.14
CA MET A 6 -21.56 -27.41 6.12
C MET A 6 -20.14 -27.51 6.66
N LEU A 7 -19.18 -26.97 5.90
CA LEU A 7 -17.80 -26.89 6.37
C LEU A 7 -17.73 -25.78 7.42
N GLU A 8 -17.78 -26.16 8.69
CA GLU A 8 -17.38 -25.30 9.79
C GLU A 8 -15.86 -25.09 9.67
N PHE A 9 -15.45 -23.83 9.46
CA PHE A 9 -14.06 -23.45 9.59
C PHE A 9 -13.88 -22.86 10.99
N ASP A 10 -12.77 -23.19 11.63
CA ASP A 10 -12.42 -22.64 12.93
C ASP A 10 -11.87 -21.22 12.75
N PRO A 11 -12.58 -20.18 13.20
CA PRO A 11 -12.16 -18.80 12.98
C PRO A 11 -10.97 -18.45 13.89
N ARG A 12 -10.00 -17.74 13.33
CA ARG A 12 -8.80 -17.32 14.08
C ARG A 12 -9.12 -16.17 15.05
N SER A 13 -8.32 -15.97 16.08
CA SER A 13 -8.59 -14.98 17.13
C SER A 13 -8.73 -13.56 16.56
N TYR A 14 -7.82 -13.16 15.65
CA TYR A 14 -7.92 -11.85 14.98
C TYR A 14 -9.16 -11.74 14.06
N GLN A 15 -9.65 -12.85 13.48
CA GLN A 15 -10.84 -12.83 12.62
C GLN A 15 -12.09 -12.61 13.46
N ILE A 16 -12.16 -13.21 14.65
CA ILE A 16 -13.25 -13.00 15.61
C ILE A 16 -13.26 -11.54 16.09
N GLU A 17 -12.11 -11.01 16.50
CA GLU A 17 -12.00 -9.62 16.96
C GLU A 17 -12.49 -8.60 15.92
N ILE A 18 -11.99 -8.71 14.68
CA ILE A 18 -12.41 -7.81 13.59
C ILE A 18 -13.90 -7.98 13.29
N MET A 19 -14.43 -9.20 13.36
CA MET A 19 -15.85 -9.47 13.15
C MET A 19 -16.72 -8.83 14.23
N GLU A 20 -16.33 -8.92 15.51
CA GLU A 20 -17.05 -8.26 16.62
C GLU A 20 -17.06 -6.74 16.47
N GLN A 21 -15.93 -6.12 16.11
CA GLN A 21 -15.89 -4.68 15.82
C GLN A 21 -16.80 -4.34 14.62
N ALA A 22 -16.78 -5.17 13.58
CA ALA A 22 -17.62 -5.01 12.41
C ALA A 22 -19.12 -5.12 12.72
N LYS A 23 -19.55 -5.70 13.86
CA LYS A 23 -20.95 -5.70 14.30
C LYS A 23 -21.43 -4.37 14.84
N SER A 24 -20.53 -3.55 15.40
CA SER A 24 -20.88 -2.25 15.99
C SER A 24 -20.59 -1.07 15.05
N GLU A 25 -19.52 -1.14 14.26
CA GLU A 25 -19.06 -0.04 13.40
C GLU A 25 -18.78 -0.44 11.94
N ASN A 26 -18.66 0.55 11.06
CA ASN A 26 -18.26 0.37 9.66
C ASN A 26 -16.73 0.23 9.58
N LEU A 27 -16.24 -0.78 8.85
CA LEU A 27 -14.81 -1.08 8.82
C LEU A 27 -14.27 -1.26 7.40
N ILE A 28 -13.03 -0.83 7.20
CA ILE A 28 -12.19 -1.23 6.06
C ILE A 28 -11.17 -2.23 6.58
N ILE A 29 -11.41 -3.51 6.30
CA ILE A 29 -10.55 -4.62 6.69
C ILE A 29 -9.37 -4.69 5.71
N CYS A 30 -8.22 -4.19 6.16
CA CYS A 30 -6.99 -4.16 5.38
C CYS A 30 -6.05 -5.28 5.87
N LEU A 31 -6.23 -6.48 5.30
CA LEU A 31 -5.42 -7.66 5.65
C LEU A 31 -4.74 -8.25 4.41
N PRO A 32 -3.52 -8.83 4.54
CA PRO A 32 -2.82 -9.47 3.42
C PRO A 32 -3.65 -10.53 2.68
N THR A 33 -3.29 -10.82 1.43
CA THR A 33 -3.94 -11.89 0.67
C THR A 33 -3.70 -13.25 1.34
N GLY A 34 -4.73 -14.09 1.48
CA GLY A 34 -4.66 -15.38 2.18
C GLY A 34 -5.00 -15.33 3.68
N SER A 35 -5.19 -14.14 4.27
CA SER A 35 -5.62 -13.98 5.68
C SER A 35 -7.08 -14.34 5.96
N GLY A 36 -7.85 -14.73 4.94
CA GLY A 36 -9.27 -15.08 5.08
C GLY A 36 -10.21 -13.89 5.24
N LYS A 37 -9.97 -12.75 4.57
CA LYS A 37 -10.89 -11.59 4.54
C LYS A 37 -12.35 -11.99 4.25
N THR A 38 -12.56 -12.88 3.27
CA THR A 38 -13.89 -13.40 2.94
C THR A 38 -14.51 -14.20 4.08
N ASN A 39 -13.71 -14.90 4.91
CA ASN A 39 -14.20 -15.65 6.05
C ASN A 39 -14.78 -14.71 7.12
N ILE A 40 -14.14 -13.55 7.35
CA ILE A 40 -14.66 -12.52 8.26
C ILE A 40 -16.02 -12.02 7.77
N ALA A 41 -16.14 -11.75 6.47
CA ALA A 41 -17.42 -11.37 5.86
C ALA A 41 -18.49 -12.47 6.04
N ILE A 42 -18.14 -13.73 5.84
CA ILE A 42 -19.06 -14.87 6.03
C ILE A 42 -19.54 -14.96 7.48
N MET A 43 -18.64 -14.81 8.47
CA MET A 43 -19.00 -14.81 9.89
C MET A 43 -20.00 -13.71 10.22
N LEU A 44 -19.75 -12.49 9.72
CA LEU A 44 -20.68 -11.39 9.95
C LEU A 44 -22.03 -11.61 9.26
N ILE A 45 -22.05 -12.18 8.05
CA ILE A 45 -23.31 -12.51 7.36
C ILE A 45 -24.12 -13.53 8.17
N LYS A 46 -23.46 -14.51 8.79
CA LYS A 46 -24.13 -15.47 9.69
C LYS A 46 -24.75 -14.77 10.89
N GLU A 47 -24.00 -13.87 11.53
CA GLU A 47 -24.50 -13.12 12.68
C GLU A 47 -25.70 -12.24 12.31
N LEU A 48 -25.63 -11.58 11.17
CA LEU A 48 -26.71 -10.73 10.65
C LEU A 48 -27.79 -11.54 9.91
N SER A 49 -27.74 -12.88 9.94
CA SER A 49 -28.69 -13.73 9.21
C SER A 49 -30.16 -13.58 9.63
N PRO A 50 -30.52 -13.30 10.90
CA PRO A 50 -31.93 -13.20 11.31
C PRO A 50 -32.72 -12.16 10.51
N ILE A 51 -32.13 -10.98 10.25
CA ILE A 51 -32.82 -9.90 9.53
C ILE A 51 -32.91 -10.16 8.02
N VAL A 52 -31.97 -10.92 7.44
CA VAL A 52 -31.99 -11.24 6.01
C VAL A 52 -32.89 -12.42 5.67
N ARG A 53 -33.24 -13.27 6.64
CA ARG A 53 -34.21 -14.37 6.43
C ARG A 53 -35.65 -13.89 6.32
N LEU A 54 -35.96 -12.70 6.83
CA LEU A 54 -37.30 -12.12 6.75
C LEU A 54 -37.63 -11.71 5.31
N SER A 55 -38.92 -11.79 4.98
CA SER A 55 -39.50 -11.22 3.76
C SER A 55 -39.27 -9.72 3.71
N LEU A 56 -39.03 -9.13 2.53
CA LEU A 56 -38.86 -7.68 2.40
C LEU A 56 -40.11 -6.93 2.87
N ASN A 57 -41.29 -7.51 2.66
CA ASN A 57 -42.57 -6.94 3.09
C ASN A 57 -42.71 -6.89 4.62
N ASN A 58 -42.01 -7.78 5.34
CA ASN A 58 -42.00 -7.84 6.80
C ASN A 58 -40.78 -7.11 7.41
N GLY A 59 -40.21 -6.15 6.69
CA GLY A 59 -39.02 -5.39 7.13
C GLY A 59 -37.71 -6.17 7.00
N GLY A 60 -37.71 -7.30 6.30
CA GLY A 60 -36.50 -8.04 5.97
C GLY A 60 -35.57 -7.22 5.09
N LYS A 61 -34.28 -7.52 5.19
CA LYS A 61 -33.22 -6.83 4.45
C LYS A 61 -32.39 -7.80 3.63
N ARG A 62 -31.49 -7.29 2.79
CA ARG A 62 -30.55 -8.10 2.00
C ARG A 62 -29.11 -7.70 2.26
N THR A 63 -28.22 -8.68 2.20
CA THR A 63 -26.78 -8.41 2.16
C THR A 63 -26.33 -8.31 0.72
N ILE A 64 -25.62 -7.23 0.41
CA ILE A 64 -25.10 -6.96 -0.94
C ILE A 64 -23.57 -7.02 -0.90
N ILE A 65 -22.99 -7.76 -1.85
CA ILE A 65 -21.55 -7.81 -2.06
C ILE A 65 -21.25 -7.24 -3.44
N LEU A 66 -20.38 -6.25 -3.49
CA LEU A 66 -19.97 -5.56 -4.69
C LEU A 66 -18.57 -6.01 -5.09
N VAL A 67 -18.45 -6.45 -6.34
CA VAL A 67 -17.19 -6.92 -6.92
C VAL A 67 -16.90 -6.21 -8.23
N LYS A 68 -15.62 -6.22 -8.63
CA LYS A 68 -15.16 -5.57 -9.86
C LYS A 68 -15.34 -6.43 -11.12
N THR A 69 -15.20 -7.74 -10.99
CA THR A 69 -15.19 -8.68 -12.13
C THR A 69 -16.20 -9.81 -11.94
N ASN A 70 -16.62 -10.41 -13.07
CA ASN A 70 -17.57 -11.52 -13.07
C ASN A 70 -16.95 -12.80 -12.46
N GLU A 71 -15.64 -12.99 -12.64
CA GLU A 71 -14.87 -14.09 -12.09
C GLU A 71 -14.84 -14.05 -10.55
N LEU A 72 -14.59 -12.87 -9.97
CA LEU A 72 -14.67 -12.63 -8.54
C LEU A 72 -16.06 -12.96 -7.99
N ALA A 73 -17.12 -12.53 -8.69
CA ALA A 73 -18.49 -12.77 -8.26
C ALA A 73 -18.81 -14.25 -8.09
N ARG A 74 -18.38 -15.08 -9.06
CA ARG A 74 -18.55 -16.53 -9.00
C ARG A 74 -17.71 -17.17 -7.91
N GLN A 75 -16.50 -16.68 -7.70
CA GLN A 75 -15.65 -17.16 -6.61
C GLN A 75 -16.31 -16.93 -5.24
N HIS A 76 -16.86 -15.74 -5.00
CA HIS A 76 -17.61 -15.44 -3.78
C HIS A 76 -18.84 -16.34 -3.65
N GLU A 77 -19.60 -16.57 -4.73
CA GLU A 77 -20.75 -17.48 -4.74
C GLU A 77 -20.38 -18.92 -4.33
N ASP A 78 -19.31 -19.47 -4.93
CA ASP A 78 -18.86 -20.84 -4.66
C ASP A 78 -18.38 -21.03 -3.22
N VAL A 79 -17.69 -20.04 -2.66
CA VAL A 79 -17.24 -20.08 -1.26
C VAL A 79 -18.43 -19.92 -0.32
N MET A 80 -19.29 -18.93 -0.55
CA MET A 80 -20.41 -18.64 0.35
C MET A 80 -21.45 -19.76 0.38
N LYS A 81 -21.76 -20.39 -0.76
CA LYS A 81 -22.69 -21.54 -0.79
C LYS A 81 -22.21 -22.75 0.01
N LYS A 82 -20.91 -22.88 0.25
CA LYS A 82 -20.33 -23.96 1.08
C LYS A 82 -20.45 -23.69 2.58
N HIS A 83 -20.54 -22.42 2.98
CA HIS A 83 -20.45 -22.00 4.38
C HIS A 83 -21.73 -21.36 4.93
N LEU A 84 -22.65 -20.89 4.08
CA LEU A 84 -23.91 -20.26 4.44
C LEU A 84 -25.09 -21.13 4.00
N ASP A 85 -26.14 -21.19 4.82
CA ASP A 85 -27.43 -21.82 4.51
C ASP A 85 -28.43 -20.85 3.87
N LEU A 86 -27.94 -19.69 3.42
CA LEU A 86 -28.72 -18.64 2.79
C LEU A 86 -28.76 -18.83 1.26
N LYS A 87 -29.84 -18.38 0.62
CA LYS A 87 -29.92 -18.37 -0.85
C LYS A 87 -29.07 -17.22 -1.37
N ILE A 88 -28.03 -17.58 -2.13
CA ILE A 88 -27.05 -16.66 -2.71
C ILE A 88 -27.25 -16.62 -4.22
N LYS A 89 -27.22 -15.41 -4.79
CA LYS A 89 -27.38 -15.20 -6.23
C LYS A 89 -26.41 -14.14 -6.77
N VAL A 90 -25.85 -14.41 -7.96
CA VAL A 90 -24.90 -13.54 -8.66
C VAL A 90 -25.57 -12.84 -9.85
N TYR A 91 -25.31 -11.54 -9.99
CA TYR A 91 -25.78 -10.70 -11.10
C TYR A 91 -24.62 -9.93 -11.72
N CYS A 92 -24.12 -10.42 -12.84
CA CYS A 92 -22.88 -9.97 -13.47
C CYS A 92 -22.97 -10.03 -15.00
N GLY A 93 -22.42 -9.05 -15.70
CA GLY A 93 -22.38 -9.01 -17.17
C GLY A 93 -23.75 -8.97 -17.86
N SER A 94 -23.85 -9.60 -19.03
CA SER A 94 -25.04 -9.64 -19.91
C SER A 94 -26.10 -10.70 -19.54
N LEU A 95 -26.00 -11.33 -18.37
CA LEU A 95 -26.96 -12.32 -17.84
C LEU A 95 -27.84 -11.64 -16.75
N ASN A 96 -29.16 -11.81 -16.60
CA ASN A 96 -30.19 -12.61 -17.30
C ASN A 96 -31.60 -11.93 -17.22
N ILE A 97 -31.66 -10.70 -16.69
CA ILE A 97 -32.91 -9.99 -16.38
C ILE A 97 -32.80 -8.57 -16.95
N PRO A 98 -33.62 -8.20 -17.94
CA PRO A 98 -33.69 -6.82 -18.40
C PRO A 98 -34.02 -5.87 -17.24
N LEU A 99 -33.47 -4.67 -17.23
CA LEU A 99 -33.79 -3.69 -16.17
C LEU A 99 -35.27 -3.26 -16.20
N GLN A 100 -35.94 -3.44 -17.34
CA GLN A 100 -37.36 -3.16 -17.49
C GLN A 100 -38.27 -4.16 -16.74
N ASP A 101 -37.78 -5.36 -16.46
CA ASP A 101 -38.56 -6.44 -15.86
C ASP A 101 -38.62 -6.32 -14.33
N ARG A 102 -39.42 -5.36 -13.85
CA ARG A 102 -39.50 -4.99 -12.43
C ARG A 102 -40.04 -6.12 -11.56
N ASP A 103 -41.03 -6.86 -12.04
CA ASP A 103 -41.68 -7.93 -11.29
C ASP A 103 -40.68 -9.05 -10.99
N ARG A 104 -39.88 -9.42 -11.99
CA ARG A 104 -38.84 -10.42 -11.82
C ARG A 104 -37.74 -9.97 -10.86
N TRP A 105 -37.37 -8.68 -10.86
CA TRP A 105 -36.44 -8.14 -9.87
C TRP A 105 -37.00 -8.20 -8.46
N ASN A 106 -38.27 -7.82 -8.27
CA ASN A 106 -38.93 -7.91 -6.97
C ASN A 106 -38.96 -9.36 -6.46
N GLU A 107 -39.29 -10.33 -7.33
CA GLU A 107 -39.26 -11.75 -7.00
C GLU A 107 -37.85 -12.22 -6.62
N GLU A 108 -36.82 -11.82 -7.38
CA GLU A 108 -35.43 -12.19 -7.10
C GLU A 108 -34.92 -11.57 -5.79
N PHE A 109 -35.30 -10.32 -5.47
CA PHE A 109 -34.95 -9.70 -4.19
C PHE A 109 -35.70 -10.36 -3.04
N GLU A 110 -36.95 -10.79 -3.24
CA GLU A 110 -37.70 -11.50 -2.22
C GLU A 110 -37.14 -12.90 -1.96
N ASN A 111 -36.79 -13.64 -3.02
CA ASN A 111 -36.40 -15.03 -2.94
C ASN A 111 -34.96 -15.30 -2.51
N ASN A 112 -34.04 -14.32 -2.65
CA ASN A 112 -32.62 -14.51 -2.34
C ASN A 112 -32.18 -13.57 -1.21
N GLN A 113 -31.37 -14.06 -0.26
CA GLN A 113 -30.94 -13.27 0.92
C GLN A 113 -29.60 -12.55 0.73
N VAL A 114 -28.66 -13.16 0.00
CA VAL A 114 -27.33 -12.60 -0.28
C VAL A 114 -27.19 -12.41 -1.78
N LEU A 115 -26.90 -11.18 -2.20
CA LEU A 115 -26.82 -10.83 -3.62
C LEU A 115 -25.42 -10.28 -3.95
N ILE A 116 -24.82 -10.83 -5.00
CA ILE A 116 -23.49 -10.44 -5.45
C ILE A 116 -23.63 -9.72 -6.79
N PHE A 117 -23.11 -8.49 -6.89
CA PHE A 117 -23.21 -7.66 -8.09
C PHE A 117 -21.86 -7.18 -8.58
N THR A 118 -21.71 -7.03 -9.90
CA THR A 118 -20.70 -6.09 -10.39
C THR A 118 -21.10 -4.66 -10.06
N VAL A 119 -20.12 -3.80 -9.77
CA VAL A 119 -20.33 -2.39 -9.39
C VAL A 119 -21.31 -1.66 -10.33
N GLN A 120 -21.06 -1.76 -11.65
CA GLN A 120 -21.89 -1.09 -12.64
C GLN A 120 -23.33 -1.62 -12.68
N ARG A 121 -23.51 -2.93 -12.45
CA ARG A 121 -24.84 -3.53 -12.46
C ARG A 121 -25.68 -3.03 -11.29
N PHE A 122 -25.07 -2.94 -10.11
CA PHE A 122 -25.73 -2.41 -8.92
C PHE A 122 -26.05 -0.92 -9.06
N LEU A 123 -25.13 -0.13 -9.60
CA LEU A 123 -25.38 1.29 -9.90
C LEU A 123 -26.61 1.48 -10.79
N ASN A 124 -26.73 0.71 -11.87
CA ASN A 124 -27.89 0.78 -12.76
C ASN A 124 -29.21 0.44 -12.01
N LEU A 125 -29.20 -0.49 -11.06
CA LEU A 125 -30.38 -0.80 -10.25
C LEU A 125 -30.78 0.39 -9.35
N LEU A 126 -29.79 1.05 -8.75
CA LEU A 126 -30.01 2.24 -7.94
C LEU A 126 -30.47 3.44 -8.80
N ASP A 127 -29.91 3.64 -10.00
CA ASP A 127 -30.27 4.74 -10.91
C ASP A 127 -31.72 4.63 -11.41
N HIS A 128 -32.19 3.40 -11.63
CA HIS A 128 -33.55 3.14 -12.09
C HIS A 128 -34.56 2.92 -10.94
N ASN A 129 -34.16 3.16 -9.68
CA ASN A 129 -34.98 2.97 -8.48
C ASN A 129 -35.62 1.58 -8.40
N LEU A 130 -34.90 0.54 -8.83
CA LEU A 130 -35.35 -0.85 -8.75
C LEU A 130 -35.03 -1.46 -7.39
N PHE A 131 -34.02 -0.94 -6.70
CA PHE A 131 -33.61 -1.39 -5.38
C PHE A 131 -33.16 -0.20 -4.55
N SER A 132 -33.48 -0.19 -3.25
CA SER A 132 -33.15 0.92 -2.35
C SER A 132 -32.10 0.52 -1.33
N LEU A 133 -31.22 1.45 -0.97
CA LEU A 133 -30.21 1.25 0.08
C LEU A 133 -30.84 0.94 1.45
N HIS A 134 -32.07 1.39 1.70
CA HIS A 134 -32.81 1.10 2.94
C HIS A 134 -33.13 -0.40 3.13
N GLN A 135 -33.24 -1.13 2.02
CA GLN A 135 -33.53 -2.57 2.01
C GLN A 135 -32.26 -3.41 2.28
N ILE A 136 -31.12 -2.76 2.52
CA ILE A 136 -29.82 -3.41 2.74
C ILE A 136 -29.49 -3.38 4.23
N ASN A 137 -29.02 -4.52 4.78
CA ASN A 137 -28.49 -4.56 6.14
C ASN A 137 -26.97 -4.35 6.15
N LEU A 138 -26.28 -4.93 5.18
CA LEU A 138 -24.83 -4.96 5.04
C LEU A 138 -24.44 -4.81 3.57
N LEU A 139 -23.56 -3.85 3.30
CA LEU A 139 -22.97 -3.57 2.01
C LEU A 139 -21.46 -3.83 2.07
N ILE A 140 -21.02 -4.86 1.35
CA ILE A 140 -19.61 -5.30 1.33
C ILE A 140 -18.97 -4.85 0.02
N PHE A 141 -17.87 -4.11 0.10
CA PHE A 141 -17.07 -3.67 -1.04
C PHE A 141 -15.79 -4.51 -1.12
N ASP A 142 -15.71 -5.39 -2.11
CA ASP A 142 -14.49 -6.16 -2.38
C ASP A 142 -13.48 -5.29 -3.15
N GLU A 143 -12.20 -5.39 -2.79
CA GLU A 143 -11.11 -4.54 -3.29
C GLU A 143 -11.46 -3.04 -3.20
N CYS A 144 -11.89 -2.61 -2.01
CA CYS A 144 -12.42 -1.27 -1.76
C CYS A 144 -11.42 -0.12 -2.02
N HIS A 145 -10.13 -0.43 -2.13
CA HIS A 145 -9.09 0.53 -2.50
C HIS A 145 -9.25 1.14 -3.91
N HIS A 146 -10.16 0.60 -4.73
CA HIS A 146 -10.52 1.18 -6.03
C HIS A 146 -11.45 2.40 -5.94
N ALA A 147 -11.92 2.78 -4.75
CA ALA A 147 -12.73 3.98 -4.54
C ALA A 147 -11.90 5.26 -4.68
N THR A 148 -11.62 5.63 -5.92
CA THR A 148 -10.84 6.83 -6.27
C THR A 148 -11.55 7.61 -7.39
N GLY A 149 -11.40 8.94 -7.39
CA GLY A 149 -12.02 9.82 -8.39
C GLY A 149 -13.55 9.68 -8.44
N ASP A 150 -14.12 9.64 -9.65
CA ASP A 150 -15.55 9.41 -9.89
C ASP A 150 -15.87 7.94 -10.22
N GLY A 151 -15.10 7.00 -9.66
CA GLY A 151 -15.30 5.58 -9.85
C GLY A 151 -16.64 5.06 -9.29
N GLY A 152 -17.06 3.88 -9.75
CA GLY A 152 -18.38 3.34 -9.40
C GLY A 152 -18.63 3.16 -7.90
N TYR A 153 -17.60 2.79 -7.11
CA TYR A 153 -17.71 2.72 -5.65
C TYR A 153 -17.99 4.09 -5.01
N VAL A 154 -17.30 5.13 -5.46
CA VAL A 154 -17.52 6.50 -4.96
C VAL A 154 -18.94 6.97 -5.29
N THR A 155 -19.44 6.66 -6.49
CA THR A 155 -20.82 7.01 -6.88
C THR A 155 -21.87 6.31 -6.03
N ILE A 156 -21.65 5.05 -5.63
CA ILE A 156 -22.52 4.34 -4.69
C ILE A 156 -22.49 5.03 -3.32
N MET A 157 -21.31 5.43 -2.85
CA MET A 157 -21.16 6.14 -1.57
C MET A 157 -21.80 7.54 -1.58
N LYS A 158 -21.74 8.29 -2.69
CA LYS A 158 -22.49 9.55 -2.83
C LYS A 158 -24.01 9.36 -2.67
N LYS A 159 -24.55 8.24 -3.15
CA LYS A 159 -25.98 7.88 -2.94
C LYS A 159 -26.25 7.44 -1.51
N TYR A 160 -25.29 6.78 -0.88
CA TYR A 160 -25.35 6.42 0.54
C TYR A 160 -25.41 7.66 1.43
N ASP A 161 -24.64 8.71 1.15
CA ASP A 161 -24.65 9.96 1.94
C ASP A 161 -26.02 10.66 1.94
N SER A 162 -26.81 10.45 0.88
CA SER A 162 -28.15 11.01 0.73
C SER A 162 -29.24 10.13 1.37
N CYS A 163 -28.87 9.00 1.99
CA CYS A 163 -29.79 7.98 2.48
C CYS A 163 -30.02 8.14 4.01
N PRO A 164 -31.25 8.35 4.49
CA PRO A 164 -31.49 8.56 5.92
C PRO A 164 -31.35 7.31 6.80
N HIS A 165 -31.44 6.10 6.24
CA HIS A 165 -31.26 4.83 6.94
C HIS A 165 -30.27 3.99 6.16
N CYS A 166 -29.01 4.14 6.52
CA CYS A 166 -27.88 3.58 5.82
C CYS A 166 -27.61 2.12 6.21
N PRO A 167 -27.20 1.26 5.25
CA PRO A 167 -26.67 -0.06 5.57
C PRO A 167 -25.33 0.01 6.30
N ARG A 168 -24.96 -1.07 6.99
CA ARG A 168 -23.61 -1.26 7.51
C ARG A 168 -22.62 -1.43 6.36
N ILE A 169 -21.43 -0.87 6.47
CA ILE A 169 -20.40 -0.92 5.42
C ILE A 169 -19.21 -1.76 5.87
N ILE A 170 -18.75 -2.63 4.98
CA ILE A 170 -17.45 -3.27 5.09
C ILE A 170 -16.68 -3.13 3.79
N GLY A 171 -15.48 -2.56 3.85
CA GLY A 171 -14.49 -2.64 2.79
C GLY A 171 -13.54 -3.82 3.03
N LEU A 172 -13.29 -4.64 2.01
CA LEU A 172 -12.27 -5.68 2.05
C LEU A 172 -11.14 -5.28 1.10
N THR A 173 -9.91 -5.25 1.59
CA THR A 173 -8.76 -4.98 0.72
C THR A 173 -7.47 -5.59 1.25
N ALA A 174 -6.53 -5.89 0.34
CA ALA A 174 -5.17 -6.27 0.71
C ALA A 174 -4.20 -5.08 0.79
N SER A 175 -4.57 -3.93 0.24
CA SER A 175 -3.77 -2.71 0.26
C SER A 175 -4.66 -1.46 0.28
N ILE A 176 -4.11 -0.32 0.69
CA ILE A 176 -4.86 0.93 0.81
C ILE A 176 -4.90 1.70 -0.54
N SER A 177 -4.16 1.27 -1.56
CA SER A 177 -4.25 1.94 -2.87
C SER A 177 -3.75 1.15 -4.07
N GLY A 178 -4.48 1.30 -5.18
CA GLY A 178 -4.14 0.79 -6.50
C GLY A 178 -3.29 1.73 -7.37
N GLN A 179 -2.82 2.87 -6.86
CA GLN A 179 -1.99 3.83 -7.60
C GLN A 179 -0.54 3.86 -7.09
N LYS A 180 0.38 4.40 -7.90
CA LYS A 180 1.77 4.62 -7.48
C LYS A 180 1.81 5.75 -6.45
N ILE A 181 2.33 5.46 -5.26
CA ILE A 181 2.28 6.37 -4.12
C ILE A 181 3.65 6.48 -3.46
N GLU A 182 3.97 7.70 -3.07
CA GLU A 182 5.09 8.00 -2.18
C GLU A 182 4.65 7.71 -0.73
N PRO A 183 5.54 7.15 0.12
CA PRO A 183 5.20 6.78 1.49
C PRO A 183 4.49 7.87 2.31
N ASN A 184 4.90 9.13 2.15
CA ASN A 184 4.36 10.28 2.89
C ASN A 184 2.88 10.57 2.56
N LYS A 185 2.35 10.02 1.47
CA LYS A 185 0.94 10.17 1.07
C LYS A 185 0.07 8.99 1.51
N LEU A 186 0.64 7.92 2.05
CA LEU A 186 -0.12 6.72 2.44
C LEU A 186 -1.19 7.04 3.48
N GLN A 187 -0.85 7.83 4.51
CA GLN A 187 -1.79 8.25 5.55
C GLN A 187 -2.92 9.12 4.97
N LYS A 188 -2.61 10.03 4.05
CA LYS A 188 -3.63 10.86 3.38
C LYS A 188 -4.64 9.99 2.61
N ILE A 189 -4.17 8.93 1.95
CA ILE A 189 -5.03 8.03 1.17
C ILE A 189 -5.84 7.11 2.09
N ALA A 190 -5.26 6.67 3.21
CA ALA A 190 -5.99 6.00 4.27
C ALA A 190 -7.16 6.88 4.77
N CYS A 191 -6.88 8.13 5.18
CA CYS A 191 -7.91 9.08 5.59
C CYS A 191 -8.97 9.33 4.49
N GLN A 192 -8.56 9.42 3.22
CA GLN A 192 -9.50 9.58 2.10
C GLN A 192 -10.45 8.38 1.98
N LEU A 193 -9.94 7.15 2.08
CA LEU A 193 -10.79 5.96 2.03
C LEU A 193 -11.73 5.89 3.24
N GLU A 194 -11.25 6.22 4.44
CA GLU A 194 -12.09 6.27 5.64
C GLU A 194 -13.24 7.28 5.48
N ASN A 195 -12.94 8.46 4.93
CA ASN A 195 -13.94 9.50 4.66
C ASN A 195 -14.93 9.10 3.56
N ILE A 196 -14.49 8.42 2.51
CA ILE A 196 -15.37 7.96 1.42
C ILE A 196 -16.34 6.89 1.91
N TYR A 197 -15.87 5.96 2.76
CA TYR A 197 -16.67 4.83 3.21
C TYR A 197 -17.37 5.06 4.55
N HIS A 198 -17.10 6.18 5.24
CA HIS A 198 -17.49 6.43 6.63
C HIS A 198 -17.15 5.24 7.52
N ALA A 199 -15.92 4.74 7.38
CA ALA A 199 -15.46 3.48 7.95
C ALA A 199 -14.02 3.59 8.43
N ARG A 200 -13.69 2.98 9.56
CA ARG A 200 -12.33 2.95 10.12
C ARG A 200 -11.51 1.84 9.47
N ILE A 201 -10.23 2.10 9.16
CA ILE A 201 -9.32 1.05 8.68
C ILE A 201 -8.87 0.18 9.85
N GLU A 202 -9.03 -1.12 9.70
CA GLU A 202 -8.61 -2.13 10.67
C GLU A 202 -7.60 -3.09 10.02
N THR A 203 -6.42 -3.20 10.64
CA THR A 203 -5.29 -4.01 10.16
C THR A 203 -5.04 -5.25 11.02
N GLY A 204 -5.82 -5.43 12.09
CA GLY A 204 -5.74 -6.54 13.03
C GLY A 204 -4.72 -6.31 14.14
N SER A 205 -5.11 -6.62 15.38
CA SER A 205 -4.31 -6.40 16.59
C SER A 205 -3.07 -7.28 16.67
N ASN A 206 -3.21 -8.58 16.35
CA ASN A 206 -2.16 -9.58 16.48
C ASN A 206 -1.41 -9.79 15.15
N GLN A 207 -0.48 -8.88 14.89
CA GLN A 207 0.40 -8.93 13.72
C GLN A 207 1.17 -10.25 13.60
N GLU A 208 1.57 -10.88 14.72
CA GLU A 208 2.34 -12.12 14.70
C GLU A 208 1.52 -13.31 14.22
N GLU A 209 0.30 -13.49 14.75
CA GLU A 209 -0.64 -14.52 14.31
C GLU A 209 -1.06 -14.30 12.85
N ILE A 210 -1.28 -13.03 12.47
CA ILE A 210 -1.55 -12.68 11.08
C ILE A 210 -0.36 -13.06 10.21
N ILE A 211 0.90 -12.81 10.60
CA ILE A 211 2.11 -13.18 9.82
C ILE A 211 2.39 -14.69 9.84
N GLN A 212 2.02 -15.41 10.89
CA GLN A 212 2.13 -16.87 10.92
C GLN A 212 1.16 -17.52 9.90
N HIS A 213 -0.01 -16.90 9.72
CA HIS A 213 -1.04 -17.37 8.81
C HIS A 213 -1.11 -16.62 7.47
N SER A 214 -0.35 -15.54 7.33
CA SER A 214 -0.18 -14.74 6.12
C SER A 214 1.30 -14.68 5.80
N THR A 215 1.65 -15.15 4.62
CA THR A 215 2.99 -15.47 4.18
C THR A 215 4.11 -14.53 4.66
N SER A 216 4.99 -15.02 5.54
CA SER A 216 6.34 -14.49 5.72
C SER A 216 7.24 -14.94 4.55
N VAL A 217 6.92 -14.50 3.33
CA VAL A 217 7.74 -14.83 2.16
C VAL A 217 9.10 -14.15 2.30
N LYS A 218 10.19 -14.90 2.12
CA LYS A 218 11.51 -14.29 1.95
C LYS A 218 11.53 -13.57 0.60
N SER A 219 11.42 -12.24 0.64
CA SER A 219 11.62 -11.39 -0.55
C SER A 219 13.10 -11.38 -0.92
N LYS A 220 13.45 -11.79 -2.14
CA LYS A 220 14.82 -11.70 -2.67
C LYS A 220 14.85 -10.80 -3.89
N TYR A 221 15.77 -9.85 -3.91
CA TYR A 221 16.00 -9.00 -5.07
C TYR A 221 17.22 -9.51 -5.82
N THR A 222 17.07 -9.82 -7.11
CA THR A 222 18.18 -10.30 -7.94
C THR A 222 18.51 -9.25 -8.99
N ARG A 223 19.76 -8.75 -8.96
CA ARG A 223 20.28 -7.80 -9.94
C ARG A 223 20.73 -8.55 -11.19
N CYS A 224 20.30 -8.06 -12.34
CA CYS A 224 20.62 -8.58 -13.66
C CYS A 224 21.25 -7.45 -14.48
N ILE A 225 22.37 -7.70 -15.15
CA ILE A 225 22.98 -6.69 -16.01
C ILE A 225 21.99 -6.32 -17.14
N ASN A 226 21.76 -5.03 -17.34
CA ASN A 226 20.88 -4.55 -18.41
C ASN A 226 21.42 -5.01 -19.77
N PHE A 227 20.57 -5.62 -20.59
CA PHE A 227 20.99 -6.17 -21.88
C PHE A 227 21.50 -5.07 -22.84
N LYS A 228 20.92 -3.87 -22.80
CA LYS A 228 21.39 -2.73 -23.60
C LYS A 228 22.83 -2.35 -23.23
N THR A 229 23.13 -2.29 -21.94
CA THR A 229 24.49 -2.03 -21.42
C THR A 229 25.44 -3.16 -21.82
N TYR A 230 25.04 -4.41 -21.62
CA TYR A 230 25.81 -5.59 -22.02
C TYR A 230 26.20 -5.56 -23.51
N ILE A 231 25.25 -5.28 -24.40
CA ILE A 231 25.56 -5.21 -25.84
C ILE A 231 26.47 -4.01 -26.14
N SER A 232 26.24 -2.87 -25.49
CA SER A 232 27.05 -1.67 -25.72
C SER A 232 28.53 -1.84 -25.40
N GLU A 233 28.82 -2.63 -24.37
CA GLU A 233 30.19 -2.92 -23.94
C GLU A 233 30.82 -4.07 -24.73
N LYS A 234 30.03 -5.11 -25.08
CA LYS A 234 30.59 -6.38 -25.59
C LYS A 234 30.37 -6.65 -27.08
N ASN A 235 29.35 -6.08 -27.73
CA ASN A 235 29.03 -6.48 -29.10
C ASN A 235 28.38 -5.38 -29.96
N ARG A 236 29.20 -4.53 -30.59
CA ARG A 236 28.76 -3.45 -31.50
C ARG A 236 27.92 -3.94 -32.69
N ALA A 237 28.14 -5.18 -33.17
CA ALA A 237 27.38 -5.72 -34.29
C ALA A 237 25.91 -5.96 -33.92
N ILE A 238 25.65 -6.48 -32.72
CA ILE A 238 24.28 -6.67 -32.21
C ILE A 238 23.59 -5.32 -32.00
N LEU A 239 24.30 -4.31 -31.47
CA LEU A 239 23.77 -2.95 -31.36
C LEU A 239 23.33 -2.38 -32.70
N ASN A 240 24.06 -2.66 -33.78
CA ASN A 240 23.67 -2.22 -35.12
C ASN A 240 22.35 -2.86 -35.58
N ILE A 241 22.09 -4.12 -35.23
CA ILE A 241 20.83 -4.80 -35.55
C ILE A 241 19.66 -4.07 -34.86
N PHE A 242 19.78 -3.77 -33.58
CA PHE A 242 18.76 -3.00 -32.85
C PHE A 242 18.54 -1.62 -33.47
N LYS A 243 19.61 -0.91 -33.83
CA LYS A 243 19.52 0.40 -34.51
C LYS A 243 18.81 0.32 -35.85
N ILE A 244 19.03 -0.74 -36.63
CA ILE A 244 18.33 -0.91 -37.91
C ILE A 244 16.83 -1.06 -37.66
N VAL A 245 16.42 -1.88 -36.69
CA VAL A 245 14.99 -2.06 -36.36
C VAL A 245 14.37 -0.76 -35.81
N GLU A 246 15.10 -0.02 -34.97
CA GLU A 246 14.70 1.31 -34.48
C GLU A 246 14.52 2.31 -35.64
N ASN A 247 15.47 2.37 -36.57
CA ASN A 247 15.38 3.22 -37.76
C ASN A 247 14.16 2.87 -38.63
N LEU A 248 13.83 1.58 -38.77
CA LEU A 248 12.62 1.15 -39.50
C LEU A 248 11.34 1.64 -38.83
N SER A 249 11.26 1.56 -37.49
CA SER A 249 10.11 2.10 -36.74
C SER A 249 10.01 3.62 -36.94
N GLU A 250 11.13 4.34 -36.95
CA GLU A 250 11.15 5.79 -37.19
C GLU A 250 10.76 6.17 -38.62
N GLU A 251 11.24 5.45 -39.64
CA GLU A 251 10.85 5.65 -41.04
C GLU A 251 9.34 5.48 -41.22
N LEU A 252 8.76 4.43 -40.63
CA LEU A 252 7.32 4.21 -40.61
C LEU A 252 6.56 5.33 -39.91
N ASN A 253 7.08 5.83 -38.78
CA ASN A 253 6.48 6.93 -38.05
C ASN A 253 6.47 8.23 -38.88
N LYS A 254 7.53 8.50 -39.64
CA LYS A 254 7.59 9.64 -40.56
C LYS A 254 6.53 9.50 -41.67
N TYR A 255 6.45 8.33 -42.30
CA TYR A 255 5.46 8.05 -43.34
C TYR A 255 4.01 8.17 -42.84
N LEU A 256 3.74 7.65 -41.64
CA LEU A 256 2.46 7.80 -40.94
C LEU A 256 2.06 9.26 -40.72
N LYS A 257 2.99 10.11 -40.27
CA LYS A 257 2.73 11.55 -40.07
C LYS A 257 2.40 12.24 -41.40
N THR A 258 3.12 11.92 -42.47
CA THR A 258 2.86 12.48 -43.80
C THR A 258 1.46 12.12 -44.32
N LYS A 259 1.03 10.85 -44.17
CA LYS A 259 -0.32 10.42 -44.56
C LYS A 259 -1.43 11.03 -43.67
N LYS A 260 -1.21 11.17 -42.36
CA LYS A 260 -2.18 11.82 -41.46
C LYS A 260 -2.39 13.30 -41.83
N ASN A 261 -1.33 14.04 -42.14
CA ASN A 261 -1.44 15.43 -42.59
C ASN A 261 -2.18 15.57 -43.93
N GLN A 262 -2.02 14.61 -44.85
CA GLN A 262 -2.79 14.56 -46.11
C GLN A 262 -4.28 14.31 -45.87
N SER A 263 -4.63 13.49 -44.87
CA SER A 263 -6.03 13.24 -44.49
C SER A 263 -6.73 14.48 -43.91
N GLU A 264 -6.03 15.26 -43.08
CA GLU A 264 -6.58 16.51 -42.53
C GLU A 264 -6.77 17.59 -43.61
N SER A 265 -5.89 17.61 -44.62
CA SER A 265 -5.97 18.53 -45.76
C SER A 265 -7.15 18.20 -46.70
N ALA A 266 -7.48 16.92 -46.85
CA ALA A 266 -8.53 16.42 -47.75
C ALA A 266 -9.96 16.57 -47.17
N ASN A 267 -10.09 16.69 -45.84
CA ASN A 267 -11.39 16.84 -45.17
C ASN A 267 -12.03 18.24 -45.34
N ASN A 268 -11.31 19.21 -45.92
CA ASN A 268 -11.82 20.56 -46.17
C ASN A 268 -12.63 20.72 -47.49
N SER A 269 -12.80 19.65 -48.28
CA SER A 269 -13.58 19.68 -49.52
C SER A 269 -14.64 18.56 -49.55
N LEU A 270 -15.92 18.97 -49.69
CA LEU A 270 -17.15 18.18 -49.52
C LEU A 270 -17.40 17.01 -50.52
N GLN A 271 -16.38 16.55 -51.27
CA GLN A 271 -16.53 15.47 -52.29
C GLN A 271 -15.70 14.19 -52.02
N ILE A 272 -15.16 13.96 -50.81
CA ILE A 272 -14.08 12.97 -50.58
C ILE A 272 -14.38 11.96 -49.44
N VAL A 273 -15.63 11.55 -49.19
CA VAL A 273 -15.94 10.63 -48.06
C VAL A 273 -15.31 9.22 -48.23
N ASP A 274 -15.31 8.67 -49.46
CA ASP A 274 -14.74 7.33 -49.74
C ASP A 274 -13.20 7.30 -49.72
N GLN A 275 -12.56 8.41 -50.10
CA GLN A 275 -11.11 8.53 -50.08
C GLN A 275 -10.58 8.78 -48.65
N SER A 276 -11.27 9.60 -47.85
CA SER A 276 -10.94 9.79 -46.43
C SER A 276 -11.05 8.46 -45.66
N ASN A 277 -12.11 7.68 -45.87
CA ASN A 277 -12.28 6.35 -45.25
C ASN A 277 -11.17 5.35 -45.64
N ARG A 278 -10.71 5.38 -46.90
CA ARG A 278 -9.59 4.55 -47.37
C ARG A 278 -8.26 4.97 -46.72
N ILE A 279 -7.99 6.27 -46.62
CA ILE A 279 -6.79 6.80 -45.97
C ILE A 279 -6.79 6.48 -44.47
N GLU A 280 -7.95 6.55 -43.81
CA GLU A 280 -8.08 6.22 -42.39
C GLU A 280 -7.85 4.72 -42.12
N MET A 281 -8.37 3.83 -42.97
CA MET A 281 -8.08 2.38 -42.91
C MET A 281 -6.58 2.08 -43.13
N GLN A 282 -5.92 2.82 -44.03
CA GLN A 282 -4.49 2.70 -44.27
C GLN A 282 -3.67 3.13 -43.06
N CYS A 283 -3.99 4.29 -42.47
CA CYS A 283 -3.35 4.78 -41.25
C CYS A 283 -3.49 3.78 -40.09
N ARG A 284 -4.65 3.14 -39.93
CA ARG A 284 -4.86 2.09 -38.91
C ARG A 284 -3.94 0.88 -39.11
N THR A 285 -3.76 0.43 -40.35
CA THR A 285 -2.90 -0.73 -40.67
C THR A 285 -1.42 -0.41 -40.41
N LEU A 286 -0.97 0.78 -40.80
CA LEU A 286 0.38 1.25 -40.55
C LEU A 286 0.64 1.50 -39.05
N ASP A 287 -0.34 2.03 -38.31
CA ASP A 287 -0.26 2.20 -36.86
C ASP A 287 -0.13 0.83 -36.15
N GLN A 288 -0.82 -0.21 -36.64
CA GLN A 288 -0.66 -1.58 -36.17
C GLN A 288 0.76 -2.10 -36.41
N LEU A 289 1.28 -1.97 -37.63
CA LEU A 289 2.64 -2.42 -37.98
C LEU A 289 3.72 -1.72 -37.15
N LYS A 290 3.59 -0.41 -36.94
CA LYS A 290 4.47 0.34 -36.06
C LYS A 290 4.40 -0.19 -34.61
N SER A 291 3.19 -0.41 -34.10
CA SER A 291 3.01 -0.98 -32.75
C SER A 291 3.67 -2.35 -32.62
N HIS A 292 3.60 -3.21 -33.65
CA HIS A 292 4.31 -4.49 -33.67
C HIS A 292 5.82 -4.30 -33.57
N LEU A 293 6.41 -3.39 -34.37
CA LEU A 293 7.85 -3.11 -34.35
C LEU A 293 8.32 -2.56 -33.01
N ASP A 294 7.61 -1.59 -32.44
CA ASP A 294 7.95 -1.02 -31.12
C ASP A 294 7.92 -2.09 -30.01
N ASN A 295 6.97 -3.04 -30.10
CA ASN A 295 6.93 -4.17 -29.18
C ASN A 295 8.09 -5.16 -29.41
N ILE A 296 8.50 -5.39 -30.65
CA ILE A 296 9.64 -6.27 -30.99
C ILE A 296 10.96 -5.69 -30.47
N ILE A 297 11.16 -4.38 -30.62
CA ILE A 297 12.33 -3.67 -30.07
C ILE A 297 12.37 -3.87 -28.54
N HIS A 298 11.24 -3.66 -27.88
CA HIS A 298 11.11 -3.86 -26.43
C HIS A 298 11.42 -5.32 -26.02
N ILE A 299 10.86 -6.31 -26.73
CA ILE A 299 11.15 -7.73 -26.49
C ILE A 299 12.64 -8.02 -26.65
N GLY A 300 13.29 -7.44 -27.67
CA GLY A 300 14.72 -7.65 -27.90
C GLY A 300 15.58 -7.19 -26.72
N TYR A 301 15.26 -6.04 -26.11
CA TYR A 301 15.97 -5.57 -24.93
C TYR A 301 15.66 -6.38 -23.67
N GLU A 302 14.41 -6.82 -23.49
CA GLU A 302 13.98 -7.57 -22.30
C GLU A 302 14.41 -9.06 -22.33
N LEU A 303 14.23 -9.74 -23.45
CA LEU A 303 14.49 -11.19 -23.61
C LEU A 303 15.85 -11.50 -24.24
N GLY A 304 16.48 -10.52 -24.88
CA GLY A 304 17.73 -10.68 -25.60
C GLY A 304 17.56 -10.83 -27.11
N LEU A 305 18.66 -11.10 -27.80
CA LEU A 305 18.70 -11.22 -29.27
C LEU A 305 17.83 -12.37 -29.79
N TYR A 306 17.69 -13.43 -29.01
CA TYR A 306 16.78 -14.51 -29.35
C TYR A 306 15.31 -14.07 -29.32
N GLY A 307 14.91 -13.26 -28.34
CA GLY A 307 13.58 -12.66 -28.32
C GLY A 307 13.35 -11.73 -29.49
N LEU A 308 14.37 -10.94 -29.87
CA LEU A 308 14.32 -10.12 -31.09
C LEU A 308 14.10 -10.99 -32.33
N TYR A 309 14.88 -12.07 -32.50
CA TYR A 309 14.75 -13.00 -33.60
C TYR A 309 13.33 -13.59 -33.71
N LEU A 310 12.76 -14.07 -32.60
CA LEU A 310 11.39 -14.61 -32.59
C LEU A 310 10.35 -13.54 -32.95
N GLY A 311 10.52 -12.33 -32.43
CA GLY A 311 9.67 -11.17 -32.75
C GLY A 311 9.71 -10.83 -34.25
N LEU A 312 10.90 -10.73 -34.82
CA LEU A 312 11.10 -10.48 -36.26
C LEU A 312 10.46 -11.58 -37.11
N LYS A 313 10.68 -12.85 -36.76
CA LYS A 313 10.08 -14.01 -37.45
C LYS A 313 8.55 -13.96 -37.41
N SER A 314 7.97 -13.60 -36.26
CA SER A 314 6.53 -13.45 -36.10
C SER A 314 5.96 -12.34 -36.99
N LEU A 315 6.63 -11.18 -37.03
CA LEU A 315 6.21 -10.07 -37.90
C LEU A 315 6.34 -10.41 -39.39
N THR A 316 7.42 -11.08 -39.79
CA THR A 316 7.57 -11.58 -41.16
C THR A 316 6.42 -12.52 -41.54
N ASN A 317 6.02 -13.43 -40.64
CA ASN A 317 4.89 -14.33 -40.89
C ASN A 317 3.55 -13.62 -40.94
N TYR A 318 3.33 -12.63 -40.05
CA TYR A 318 2.14 -11.78 -40.08
C TYR A 318 2.02 -10.98 -41.38
N LEU A 319 3.14 -10.41 -41.85
CA LEU A 319 3.19 -9.73 -43.14
C LEU A 319 2.89 -10.71 -44.28
N LYS A 320 3.43 -11.93 -44.25
CA LYS A 320 3.15 -12.99 -45.25
C LYS A 320 1.68 -13.38 -45.29
N SER A 321 1.01 -13.53 -44.15
CA SER A 321 -0.40 -13.92 -44.09
C SER A 321 -1.37 -12.81 -44.50
N LYS A 322 -1.05 -11.55 -44.20
CA LYS A 322 -1.89 -10.38 -44.57
C LYS A 322 -1.59 -9.76 -45.93
N LEU A 323 -0.43 -10.05 -46.54
CA LEU A 323 -0.05 -9.62 -47.89
C LEU A 323 -1.10 -9.88 -49.00
N PRO A 324 -1.95 -10.94 -48.95
CA PRO A 324 -3.03 -11.16 -49.90
C PRO A 324 -4.20 -10.16 -49.75
N ASP A 325 -4.47 -9.69 -48.54
CA ASP A 325 -5.66 -8.90 -48.19
C ASP A 325 -5.41 -7.37 -48.14
N ILE A 326 -4.15 -6.94 -48.20
CA ILE A 326 -3.78 -5.51 -48.18
C ILE A 326 -4.03 -4.87 -49.56
N THR A 327 -4.94 -3.91 -49.62
CA THR A 327 -5.30 -3.17 -50.85
C THR A 327 -4.19 -2.21 -51.30
N ILE A 328 -3.60 -2.53 -52.46
CA ILE A 328 -2.90 -1.73 -53.50
C ILE A 328 -1.82 -0.68 -53.10
N ILE A 329 -1.87 0.04 -51.97
CA ILE A 329 -1.05 1.27 -51.82
C ILE A 329 0.19 1.14 -50.92
N ASP A 330 0.32 0.14 -50.04
CA ASP A 330 1.53 -0.02 -49.18
C ASP A 330 2.23 -1.38 -49.35
N LYS A 331 1.95 -2.10 -50.44
CA LYS A 331 2.57 -3.40 -50.74
C LYS A 331 4.08 -3.28 -50.88
N ASP A 332 4.56 -2.24 -51.55
CA ASP A 332 6.00 -2.00 -51.75
C ASP A 332 6.72 -1.65 -50.44
N LEU A 333 6.10 -0.85 -49.57
CA LEU A 333 6.67 -0.51 -48.26
C LEU A 333 6.71 -1.75 -47.36
N CYS A 334 5.62 -2.53 -47.31
CA CYS A 334 5.58 -3.78 -46.54
C CYS A 334 6.56 -4.82 -47.08
N VAL A 335 6.74 -4.91 -48.41
CA VAL A 335 7.74 -5.77 -49.04
C VAL A 335 9.16 -5.28 -48.74
N LYS A 336 9.42 -3.96 -48.78
CA LYS A 336 10.72 -3.39 -48.43
C LYS A 336 11.08 -3.70 -46.99
N ILE A 337 10.15 -3.46 -46.06
CA ILE A 337 10.32 -3.77 -44.64
C ILE A 337 10.54 -5.28 -44.47
N ARG A 338 9.73 -6.12 -45.10
CA ARG A 338 9.89 -7.58 -45.04
C ARG A 338 11.26 -8.03 -45.54
N ASN A 339 11.73 -7.53 -46.68
CA ASN A 339 13.04 -7.88 -47.22
C ASN A 339 14.18 -7.43 -46.28
N GLN A 340 14.04 -6.26 -45.65
CA GLN A 340 14.98 -5.81 -44.63
C GLN A 340 14.94 -6.71 -43.37
N LEU A 341 13.76 -7.11 -42.91
CA LEU A 341 13.61 -8.05 -41.80
C LEU A 341 14.19 -9.44 -42.12
N ASP A 342 13.93 -9.97 -43.32
CA ASP A 342 14.43 -11.26 -43.77
C ASP A 342 15.97 -11.25 -43.86
N SER A 343 16.56 -10.20 -44.44
CA SER A 343 18.03 -10.04 -44.46
C SER A 343 18.64 -9.90 -43.06
N LEU A 344 17.97 -9.23 -42.12
CA LEU A 344 18.40 -9.18 -40.73
C LEU A 344 18.37 -10.57 -40.08
N ILE A 345 17.33 -11.36 -40.34
CA ILE A 345 17.18 -12.72 -39.83
C ILE A 345 18.28 -13.64 -40.38
N GLU A 346 18.62 -13.52 -41.67
CA GLU A 346 19.69 -14.29 -42.31
C GLU A 346 21.08 -13.94 -41.78
N ASN A 347 21.31 -12.66 -41.44
CA ASN A 347 22.57 -12.20 -40.87
C ASN A 347 22.80 -12.62 -39.41
N LEU A 348 21.79 -13.17 -38.73
CA LEU A 348 21.93 -13.67 -37.35
C LEU A 348 22.55 -15.08 -37.36
N THR A 349 23.70 -15.23 -36.71
CA THR A 349 24.34 -16.55 -36.47
C THR A 349 23.49 -17.44 -35.56
N GLU A 350 23.73 -18.75 -35.59
CA GLU A 350 23.04 -19.69 -34.69
C GLU A 350 23.32 -19.44 -33.20
N GLU A 351 24.50 -18.92 -32.86
CA GLU A 351 24.81 -18.48 -31.49
C GLU A 351 24.00 -17.24 -31.10
N ASN A 352 23.86 -16.28 -32.01
CA ASN A 352 23.03 -15.09 -31.82
C ASN A 352 21.55 -15.46 -31.63
N LYS A 353 21.08 -16.51 -32.31
CA LYS A 353 19.73 -17.08 -32.15
C LYS A 353 19.54 -17.82 -30.82
N LYS A 354 20.54 -17.94 -29.95
CA LYS A 354 20.40 -18.51 -28.60
C LYS A 354 20.73 -17.52 -27.49
N LEU A 355 21.26 -16.35 -27.85
CA LEU A 355 21.67 -15.32 -26.91
C LEU A 355 20.45 -14.68 -26.24
N CYS A 356 20.28 -14.97 -24.95
CA CYS A 356 19.22 -14.44 -24.10
C CYS A 356 19.75 -13.29 -23.22
N SER A 357 18.85 -12.47 -22.69
CA SER A 357 19.19 -11.46 -21.69
C SER A 357 19.59 -12.11 -20.36
N ALA A 358 20.32 -11.36 -19.52
CA ALA A 358 20.68 -11.80 -18.17
C ALA A 358 19.45 -12.15 -17.32
N LYS A 359 18.34 -11.41 -17.48
CA LYS A 359 17.06 -11.71 -16.83
C LYS A 359 16.52 -13.09 -17.20
N VAL A 360 16.55 -13.45 -18.48
CA VAL A 360 16.06 -14.76 -18.95
C VAL A 360 16.94 -15.90 -18.45
N ILE A 361 18.26 -15.71 -18.44
CA ILE A 361 19.21 -16.69 -17.90
C ILE A 361 18.97 -16.90 -16.40
N GLN A 362 18.83 -15.81 -15.65
CA GLN A 362 18.54 -15.87 -14.22
C GLN A 362 17.18 -16.53 -13.94
N LEU A 363 16.17 -16.22 -14.74
CA LEU A 363 14.84 -16.85 -14.66
C LEU A 363 14.94 -18.36 -14.87
N GLU A 364 15.70 -18.79 -15.87
CA GLU A 364 15.93 -20.21 -16.17
C GLU A 364 16.60 -20.93 -14.99
N GLU A 365 17.64 -20.35 -14.39
CA GLU A 365 18.31 -20.90 -13.22
C GLU A 365 17.37 -21.02 -12.01
N LEU A 366 16.55 -19.99 -11.76
CA LEU A 366 15.60 -19.99 -10.65
C LEU A 366 14.52 -21.08 -10.82
N ILE A 367 14.03 -21.29 -12.04
CA ILE A 367 13.05 -22.34 -12.34
C ILE A 367 13.69 -23.74 -12.23
N LYS A 368 14.95 -23.90 -12.66
CA LYS A 368 15.68 -25.18 -12.54
C LYS A 368 15.95 -25.55 -11.08
N ASN A 369 16.38 -24.59 -10.27
CA ASN A 369 16.72 -24.81 -8.86
C ASN A 369 15.49 -25.13 -8.00
N ASN A 370 14.30 -24.71 -8.42
CA ASN A 370 13.07 -24.94 -7.70
C ASN A 370 12.25 -26.03 -8.39
N THR A 371 12.71 -27.28 -8.28
CA THR A 371 12.10 -28.45 -8.96
C THR A 371 10.71 -28.79 -8.46
N ASP A 372 10.39 -28.40 -7.23
CA ASP A 372 9.20 -28.84 -6.52
C ASP A 372 8.19 -27.69 -6.39
N GLY A 373 7.08 -27.82 -7.10
CA GLY A 373 5.93 -26.92 -6.97
C GLY A 373 5.68 -26.00 -8.15
N GLN A 374 4.70 -25.12 -7.96
CA GLN A 374 4.17 -24.25 -9.01
C GLN A 374 4.83 -22.87 -8.99
N CYS A 375 5.06 -22.33 -10.18
CA CYS A 375 5.73 -21.05 -10.38
C CYS A 375 4.85 -20.09 -11.18
N ILE A 376 4.78 -18.82 -10.74
CA ILE A 376 4.17 -17.74 -11.52
C ILE A 376 5.24 -16.72 -11.90
N VAL A 377 5.28 -16.33 -13.17
CA VAL A 377 6.16 -15.29 -13.69
C VAL A 377 5.30 -14.11 -14.16
N PHE A 378 5.40 -12.98 -13.46
CA PHE A 378 4.69 -11.75 -13.80
C PHE A 378 5.51 -10.87 -14.75
N VAL A 379 4.90 -10.46 -15.86
CA VAL A 379 5.48 -9.58 -16.90
C VAL A 379 4.55 -8.40 -17.21
N ASP A 380 5.08 -7.29 -17.70
CA ASP A 380 4.26 -6.08 -17.95
C ASP A 380 3.43 -6.16 -19.25
N ARG A 381 3.97 -6.79 -20.30
CA ARG A 381 3.38 -6.78 -21.65
C ARG A 381 2.92 -8.16 -22.10
N VAL A 382 1.80 -8.19 -22.83
CA VAL A 382 1.26 -9.40 -23.48
C VAL A 382 2.27 -10.03 -24.43
N TYR A 383 2.99 -9.20 -25.18
CA TYR A 383 4.07 -9.60 -26.08
C TYR A 383 5.18 -10.34 -25.32
N THR A 384 5.67 -9.75 -24.23
CA THR A 384 6.70 -10.38 -23.40
C THR A 384 6.22 -11.72 -22.85
N ALA A 385 4.96 -11.83 -22.40
CA ALA A 385 4.41 -13.10 -21.90
C ALA A 385 4.44 -14.20 -22.96
N ALA A 386 3.97 -13.88 -24.16
CA ALA A 386 3.86 -14.81 -25.28
C ALA A 386 5.23 -15.30 -25.76
N PHE A 387 6.17 -14.38 -26.04
CA PHE A 387 7.50 -14.74 -26.51
C PHE A 387 8.37 -15.38 -25.42
N LEU A 388 8.26 -14.94 -24.17
CA LEU A 388 8.96 -15.58 -23.05
C LEU A 388 8.50 -17.04 -22.89
N CYS A 389 7.20 -17.30 -23.05
CA CYS A 389 6.66 -18.66 -23.03
C CYS A 389 7.27 -19.53 -24.14
N GLN A 390 7.42 -19.00 -25.35
CA GLN A 390 8.06 -19.71 -26.44
C GLN A 390 9.54 -19.99 -26.13
N VAL A 391 10.29 -18.97 -25.72
CA VAL A 391 11.72 -19.09 -25.36
C VAL A 391 11.92 -20.16 -24.29
N LEU A 392 11.12 -20.15 -23.22
CA LEU A 392 11.26 -21.11 -22.13
C LEU A 392 10.84 -22.52 -22.54
N ASN A 393 9.77 -22.70 -23.33
CA ASN A 393 9.38 -24.02 -23.81
C ASN A 393 10.46 -24.65 -24.71
N GLU A 394 11.13 -23.88 -25.57
CA GLU A 394 12.25 -24.37 -26.39
C GLU A 394 13.45 -24.77 -25.51
N LYS A 395 13.71 -24.07 -24.40
CA LYS A 395 14.80 -24.42 -23.47
C LYS A 395 14.50 -25.59 -22.54
N PHE A 396 13.26 -25.74 -22.08
CA PHE A 396 12.87 -26.74 -21.08
C PHE A 396 12.34 -28.06 -21.68
N THR A 397 12.52 -28.27 -23.00
CA THR A 397 12.18 -29.48 -23.78
C THR A 397 11.61 -30.66 -22.96
N ASN A 398 10.28 -30.68 -22.85
CA ASN A 398 9.43 -31.70 -22.20
C ASN A 398 9.57 -31.95 -20.70
N SER A 399 10.54 -31.32 -20.00
CA SER A 399 10.68 -31.47 -18.55
C SER A 399 9.64 -30.68 -17.76
N ILE A 400 9.21 -29.53 -18.29
CA ILE A 400 8.32 -28.59 -17.60
C ILE A 400 7.29 -28.06 -18.61
N LYS A 401 6.00 -28.22 -18.30
CA LYS A 401 4.92 -27.59 -19.07
C LYS A 401 4.77 -26.12 -18.66
N ILE A 402 4.96 -25.23 -19.65
CA ILE A 402 4.92 -23.78 -19.48
C ILE A 402 3.84 -23.21 -20.40
N LYS A 403 2.89 -22.45 -19.84
CA LYS A 403 1.90 -21.69 -20.60
C LYS A 403 1.85 -20.25 -20.13
N TYR A 404 1.26 -19.39 -20.96
CA TYR A 404 1.01 -18.00 -20.61
C TYR A 404 -0.48 -17.65 -20.62
N VAL A 405 -0.84 -16.65 -19.82
CA VAL A 405 -2.16 -16.02 -19.78
C VAL A 405 -1.99 -14.52 -19.86
N ALA A 406 -2.78 -13.88 -20.72
CA ALA A 406 -2.73 -12.44 -20.94
C ALA A 406 -4.12 -11.91 -21.29
N GLY A 407 -4.22 -10.58 -21.47
CA GLY A 407 -5.50 -9.88 -21.66
C GLY A 407 -6.21 -10.27 -22.94
N SER A 408 -7.45 -9.83 -23.07
CA SER A 408 -8.41 -10.26 -24.11
C SER A 408 -7.93 -10.12 -25.57
N LYS A 409 -6.76 -9.53 -25.81
CA LYS A 409 -6.02 -9.53 -27.08
C LYS A 409 -4.82 -10.49 -26.97
N ALA A 410 -5.08 -11.80 -27.05
CA ALA A 410 -4.01 -12.78 -27.17
C ALA A 410 -3.29 -12.56 -28.52
N TYR A 411 -1.97 -12.38 -28.49
CA TYR A 411 -1.17 -12.09 -29.68
C TYR A 411 -1.06 -13.28 -30.66
N ILE A 412 -1.15 -14.51 -30.15
CA ILE A 412 -0.80 -15.72 -30.91
C ILE A 412 -2.02 -16.40 -31.56
N ASP A 413 -3.24 -16.20 -31.05
CA ASP A 413 -4.45 -16.82 -31.62
C ASP A 413 -5.65 -15.87 -31.59
N GLU A 414 -5.97 -15.28 -32.74
CA GLU A 414 -7.23 -14.56 -32.98
C GLU A 414 -8.44 -15.53 -33.08
N THR A 415 -8.21 -16.84 -33.13
CA THR A 415 -9.19 -17.88 -33.44
C THR A 415 -9.91 -18.46 -32.23
N SER A 416 -9.39 -18.28 -31.01
CA SER A 416 -10.02 -18.77 -29.78
C SER A 416 -10.57 -17.59 -28.97
N SER A 417 -11.80 -17.72 -28.47
CA SER A 417 -12.35 -16.74 -27.52
C SER A 417 -11.38 -16.61 -26.34
N SER A 418 -10.68 -15.47 -26.23
CA SER A 418 -9.56 -15.26 -25.30
C SER A 418 -9.91 -15.59 -23.86
N ASN A 419 -11.17 -15.41 -23.47
CA ASN A 419 -11.68 -15.76 -22.15
C ASN A 419 -11.82 -17.28 -21.92
N LYS A 420 -12.09 -18.07 -22.98
CA LYS A 420 -12.17 -19.54 -22.88
C LYS A 420 -10.78 -20.13 -22.65
N TYR A 421 -9.81 -19.72 -23.46
CA TYR A 421 -8.40 -20.13 -23.31
C TYR A 421 -7.87 -19.77 -21.92
N GLN A 422 -8.12 -18.53 -21.45
CA GLN A 422 -7.71 -18.11 -20.11
C GLN A 422 -8.25 -19.05 -19.01
N ARG A 423 -9.53 -19.41 -19.07
CA ARG A 423 -10.15 -20.31 -18.07
C ARG A 423 -9.57 -21.71 -18.13
N GLU A 424 -9.29 -22.21 -19.33
CA GLU A 424 -8.68 -23.52 -19.54
C GLU A 424 -7.26 -23.58 -18.95
N VAL A 425 -6.41 -22.59 -19.25
CA VAL A 425 -5.05 -22.52 -18.70
C VAL A 425 -5.03 -22.38 -17.18
N ILE A 426 -5.92 -21.56 -16.60
CA ILE A 426 -6.03 -21.44 -15.14
C ILE A 426 -6.48 -22.78 -14.51
N LYS A 427 -7.38 -23.50 -15.17
CA LYS A 427 -7.82 -24.83 -14.70
C LYS A 427 -6.68 -25.85 -14.76
N GLU A 428 -5.99 -25.95 -15.89
CA GLU A 428 -4.81 -26.82 -16.02
C GLU A 428 -3.71 -26.47 -15.00
N PHE A 429 -3.53 -25.18 -14.67
CA PHE A 429 -2.63 -24.78 -13.61
C PHE A 429 -3.13 -25.25 -12.23
N ARG A 430 -4.42 -25.14 -11.91
CA ARG A 430 -4.97 -25.71 -10.65
C ARG A 430 -4.80 -27.21 -10.56
N ASP A 431 -4.99 -27.92 -11.66
CA ASP A 431 -4.88 -29.37 -11.76
C ASP A 431 -3.41 -29.85 -11.75
N LYS A 432 -2.44 -28.91 -11.67
CA LYS A 432 -0.98 -29.13 -11.69
C LYS A 432 -0.45 -29.74 -12.99
N ASP A 433 -1.24 -29.67 -14.07
CA ASP A 433 -0.79 -30.03 -15.41
C ASP A 433 0.24 -29.03 -15.95
N ILE A 434 0.11 -27.76 -15.53
CA ILE A 434 1.08 -26.70 -15.84
C ILE A 434 1.85 -26.37 -14.58
N ARG A 435 3.18 -26.35 -14.70
CA ARG A 435 4.06 -26.02 -13.58
C ARG A 435 4.43 -24.54 -13.56
N VAL A 436 4.66 -23.93 -14.73
CA VAL A 436 5.03 -22.51 -14.83
C VAL A 436 3.97 -21.75 -15.60
N LEU A 437 3.40 -20.73 -14.95
CA LEU A 437 2.42 -19.83 -15.53
C LEU A 437 3.03 -18.44 -15.72
N ILE A 438 3.13 -18.00 -16.96
CA ILE A 438 3.58 -16.64 -17.29
C ILE A 438 2.34 -15.75 -17.45
N SER A 439 2.26 -14.65 -16.70
CA SER A 439 1.08 -13.79 -16.74
C SER A 439 1.41 -12.31 -16.71
N THR A 440 0.54 -11.51 -17.32
CA THR A 440 0.43 -10.08 -16.99
C THR A 440 -0.36 -9.86 -15.69
N ALA A 441 -0.65 -8.60 -15.35
CA ALA A 441 -1.35 -8.22 -14.11
C ALA A 441 -2.77 -8.83 -13.92
N ILE A 442 -3.31 -9.55 -14.90
CA ILE A 442 -4.66 -10.12 -14.87
C ILE A 442 -4.85 -11.18 -13.78
N ILE A 443 -3.76 -11.86 -13.43
CA ILE A 443 -3.73 -12.95 -12.44
C ILE A 443 -3.33 -12.41 -11.05
N GLU A 444 -2.93 -11.13 -10.96
CA GLU A 444 -2.58 -10.50 -9.67
C GLU A 444 -3.83 -10.41 -8.78
N GLU A 445 -4.92 -9.87 -9.33
CA GLU A 445 -6.15 -9.57 -8.61
C GLU A 445 -7.32 -10.43 -9.10
N GLY A 446 -8.18 -10.84 -8.17
CA GLY A 446 -9.51 -11.34 -8.49
C GLY A 446 -9.63 -12.68 -9.23
N VAL A 447 -8.52 -13.35 -9.48
CA VAL A 447 -8.50 -14.73 -9.99
C VAL A 447 -8.05 -15.67 -8.87
N ASP A 448 -8.81 -16.73 -8.66
CA ASP A 448 -8.46 -17.83 -7.75
C ASP A 448 -7.37 -18.71 -8.39
N ILE A 449 -6.20 -18.74 -7.77
CA ILE A 449 -4.99 -19.39 -8.26
C ILE A 449 -4.35 -20.09 -7.06
N PRO A 450 -3.86 -21.34 -7.24
CA PRO A 450 -3.25 -22.09 -6.15
C PRO A 450 -2.03 -21.38 -5.57
N ASP A 451 -1.76 -21.66 -4.30
CA ASP A 451 -0.59 -21.13 -3.62
C ASP A 451 0.70 -21.65 -4.27
N CYS A 452 1.57 -20.74 -4.67
CA CYS A 452 2.79 -21.07 -5.41
C CYS A 452 4.02 -21.10 -4.49
N ASN A 453 5.01 -21.91 -4.87
CA ASN A 453 6.31 -22.00 -4.20
C ASN A 453 7.27 -20.92 -4.71
N LEU A 454 7.08 -20.46 -5.94
CA LEU A 454 7.94 -19.47 -6.55
C LEU A 454 7.10 -18.45 -7.30
N VAL A 455 7.24 -17.18 -6.93
CA VAL A 455 6.67 -16.07 -7.69
C VAL A 455 7.78 -15.14 -8.12
N ILE A 456 7.91 -14.97 -9.42
CA ILE A 456 8.96 -14.16 -10.03
C ILE A 456 8.32 -12.98 -10.74
N ARG A 457 8.72 -11.78 -10.35
CA ARG A 457 8.45 -10.53 -11.05
C ARG A 457 9.58 -10.30 -12.05
N PHE A 458 9.31 -10.55 -13.33
CA PHE A 458 10.27 -10.32 -14.41
C PHE A 458 10.49 -8.82 -14.65
N ASN A 459 9.44 -8.04 -14.43
CA ASN A 459 9.48 -6.58 -14.42
C ASN A 459 9.09 -6.05 -13.03
N LYS A 460 9.46 -4.81 -12.74
CA LYS A 460 9.13 -4.17 -11.47
C LYS A 460 7.61 -4.01 -11.30
N PRO A 461 7.07 -4.15 -10.08
CA PRO A 461 5.65 -3.91 -9.85
C PRO A 461 5.30 -2.44 -10.15
N GLN A 462 4.14 -2.22 -10.78
CA GLN A 462 3.70 -0.90 -11.22
C GLN A 462 3.29 0.02 -10.04
N ASN A 463 2.76 -0.57 -8.99
CA ASN A 463 2.30 0.10 -7.79
C ASN A 463 2.39 -0.84 -6.57
N PHE A 464 2.09 -0.29 -5.39
CA PHE A 464 2.16 -1.05 -4.13
C PHE A 464 1.13 -2.17 -4.04
N SER A 465 -0.09 -1.98 -4.55
CA SER A 465 -1.11 -3.04 -4.60
C SER A 465 -0.63 -4.24 -5.42
N SER A 466 -0.08 -4.00 -6.60
CA SER A 466 0.51 -4.99 -7.49
C SER A 466 1.65 -5.75 -6.79
N TYR A 467 2.54 -5.04 -6.08
CA TYR A 467 3.57 -5.66 -5.23
C TYR A 467 2.95 -6.61 -4.19
N MET A 468 2.02 -6.11 -3.37
CA MET A 468 1.35 -6.89 -2.32
C MET A 468 0.58 -8.11 -2.85
N GLN A 469 -0.19 -7.93 -3.92
CA GLN A 469 -1.01 -8.98 -4.53
C GLN A 469 -0.13 -10.08 -5.13
N SER A 470 0.95 -9.73 -5.85
CA SER A 470 1.87 -10.73 -6.40
C SER A 470 2.68 -11.46 -5.34
N LYS A 471 3.20 -10.76 -4.34
CA LYS A 471 3.86 -11.37 -3.18
C LYS A 471 2.91 -12.34 -2.47
N GLY A 472 1.65 -11.92 -2.32
CA GLY A 472 0.56 -12.72 -1.78
C GLY A 472 0.14 -13.91 -2.65
N ARG A 473 0.81 -14.25 -3.76
CA ARG A 473 0.62 -15.54 -4.47
C ARG A 473 1.67 -16.59 -4.10
N ALA A 474 2.78 -16.18 -3.48
CA ALA A 474 3.83 -17.05 -3.00
C ALA A 474 3.49 -17.56 -1.59
N ARG A 475 2.57 -18.53 -1.45
CA ARG A 475 2.10 -19.00 -0.12
C ARG A 475 2.36 -20.46 0.23
N ALA A 476 2.96 -21.23 -0.67
CA ALA A 476 3.34 -22.59 -0.32
C ALA A 476 4.45 -22.58 0.77
N ARG A 477 4.71 -23.75 1.37
CA ARG A 477 5.84 -23.89 2.32
C ARG A 477 7.15 -23.51 1.63
N ASP A 478 7.97 -22.74 2.34
CA ASP A 478 9.25 -22.19 1.85
C ASP A 478 9.13 -21.37 0.56
N ALA A 479 7.98 -20.73 0.33
CA ALA A 479 7.78 -19.93 -0.85
C ALA A 479 8.78 -18.77 -0.97
N LEU A 480 9.19 -18.48 -2.20
CA LEU A 480 10.11 -17.41 -2.55
C LEU A 480 9.43 -16.40 -3.46
N PHE A 481 9.58 -15.12 -3.12
CA PHE A 481 9.17 -14.01 -3.97
C PHE A 481 10.40 -13.29 -4.47
N ILE A 482 10.60 -13.30 -5.79
CA ILE A 482 11.81 -12.78 -6.42
C ILE A 482 11.43 -11.67 -7.40
N ILE A 483 12.10 -10.53 -7.29
CA ILE A 483 12.01 -9.47 -8.30
C ILE A 483 13.34 -9.41 -9.05
N LEU A 484 13.27 -9.58 -10.37
CA LEU A 484 14.40 -9.37 -11.28
C LEU A 484 14.52 -7.87 -11.56
N ARG A 485 15.70 -7.31 -11.32
CA ARG A 485 16.00 -5.89 -11.55
C ARG A 485 17.06 -5.78 -12.63
N ASP A 486 16.89 -4.88 -13.59
CA ASP A 486 18.03 -4.45 -14.40
C ASP A 486 18.97 -3.62 -13.52
N GLU A 487 20.28 -3.78 -13.67
CA GLU A 487 21.26 -2.83 -13.14
C GLU A 487 21.09 -1.51 -13.88
N PRO A 488 20.66 -0.45 -13.19
CA PRO A 488 20.54 0.87 -13.82
C PRO A 488 21.89 1.59 -13.84
N ASP A 489 21.98 2.63 -14.68
CA ASP A 489 23.01 3.66 -14.54
C ASP A 489 22.95 4.29 -13.13
N LEU A 490 24.07 4.82 -12.63
CA LEU A 490 24.21 5.34 -11.25
C LEU A 490 23.11 6.32 -10.79
N LYS A 491 22.50 7.10 -11.71
CA LYS A 491 21.39 8.04 -11.40
C LYS A 491 20.03 7.36 -11.24
N THR A 492 19.74 6.34 -12.05
CA THR A 492 18.52 5.53 -11.93
C THR A 492 18.64 4.50 -10.80
N PHE A 493 19.84 4.26 -10.28
CA PHE A 493 20.10 3.38 -9.13
C PHE A 493 19.53 3.93 -7.82
N GLN A 494 19.74 5.22 -7.53
CA GLN A 494 19.21 5.86 -6.31
C GLN A 494 17.67 5.82 -6.33
N MET A 495 17.05 6.35 -7.39
CA MET A 495 15.59 6.39 -7.53
C MET A 495 14.91 5.01 -7.48
N ASN A 496 15.51 3.98 -8.10
CA ASN A 496 14.90 2.65 -8.09
C ASN A 496 15.09 1.93 -6.75
N ASN A 497 16.21 2.09 -6.04
CA ASN A 497 16.37 1.48 -4.71
C ASN A 497 15.40 2.12 -3.71
N ASP A 498 15.24 3.45 -3.77
CA ASP A 498 14.28 4.17 -2.95
C ASP A 498 12.85 3.64 -3.17
N GLU A 499 12.44 3.31 -4.41
CA GLU A 499 11.10 2.76 -4.70
C GLU A 499 10.81 1.41 -4.02
N TYR A 500 11.77 0.49 -3.94
CA TYR A 500 11.54 -0.82 -3.30
C TYR A 500 11.63 -0.74 -1.78
N GLU A 501 12.55 0.08 -1.26
CA GLU A 501 12.59 0.41 0.16
C GLU A 501 11.28 1.10 0.59
N ASN A 502 10.70 1.95 -0.28
CA ASN A 502 9.39 2.55 -0.08
C ASN A 502 8.28 1.49 -0.01
N TYR A 503 8.28 0.46 -0.87
CA TYR A 503 7.29 -0.62 -0.77
C TYR A 503 7.41 -1.41 0.53
N GLU A 504 8.63 -1.76 0.96
CA GLU A 504 8.85 -2.42 2.24
C GLU A 504 8.48 -1.54 3.43
N TYR A 505 8.77 -0.24 3.35
CA TYR A 505 8.40 0.74 4.36
C TYR A 505 6.88 0.90 4.46
N MET A 506 6.18 1.00 3.32
CA MET A 506 4.72 1.06 3.30
C MET A 506 4.09 -0.23 3.85
N GLU A 507 4.66 -1.40 3.52
CA GLU A 507 4.25 -2.68 4.12
C GLU A 507 4.43 -2.66 5.65
N LYS A 508 5.55 -2.13 6.15
CA LYS A 508 5.78 -1.97 7.60
C LYS A 508 4.82 -0.97 8.24
N MET A 509 4.49 0.12 7.55
CA MET A 509 3.54 1.13 8.03
C MET A 509 2.11 0.57 8.11
N LEU A 510 1.71 -0.29 7.18
CA LEU A 510 0.43 -1.02 7.24
C LEU A 510 0.35 -2.02 8.38
N LYS A 511 1.50 -2.53 8.82
CA LYS A 511 1.63 -3.47 9.94
C LYS A 511 1.62 -2.78 11.30
N LYS A 512 2.03 -1.52 11.37
CA LYS A 512 1.78 -0.71 12.57
C LYS A 512 0.34 -0.27 12.46
N ASN A 513 -0.54 -0.73 13.35
CA ASN A 513 -1.96 -0.39 13.31
C ASN A 513 -2.15 1.07 12.88
N PHE A 514 -2.91 1.29 11.81
CA PHE A 514 -3.40 2.62 11.44
C PHE A 514 -4.33 3.04 12.57
N LYS A 515 -3.75 3.49 13.69
CA LYS A 515 -4.41 4.44 14.54
C LYS A 515 -4.37 5.71 13.72
N THR A 516 -5.37 5.88 12.86
CA THR A 516 -5.65 7.20 12.35
C THR A 516 -5.81 8.08 13.57
N GLU A 517 -4.82 8.93 13.79
CA GLU A 517 -4.97 10.10 14.61
C GLU A 517 -6.23 10.78 14.10
N THR A 518 -7.32 10.62 14.85
CA THR A 518 -8.49 11.49 14.83
C THR A 518 -8.13 12.93 15.24
N ASP A 519 -6.88 13.37 15.03
CA ASP A 519 -6.27 14.62 15.48
C ASP A 519 -5.42 15.30 14.39
N LEU A 520 -5.74 15.11 13.10
CA LEU A 520 -5.20 15.95 12.03
C LEU A 520 -6.24 16.96 11.51
N ASP A 521 -6.78 17.76 12.44
CA ASP A 521 -7.31 19.11 12.14
C ASP A 521 -6.11 20.08 12.03
N GLN A 522 -5.42 20.04 10.89
CA GLN A 522 -4.53 21.14 10.47
C GLN A 522 -4.72 21.46 8.99
N SER A 523 -5.92 21.96 8.69
CA SER A 523 -6.08 23.02 7.69
C SER A 523 -7.48 23.58 7.82
N LEU A 524 -7.59 24.76 8.43
CA LEU A 524 -8.49 25.87 8.06
C LEU A 524 -8.37 26.95 9.15
N ASP A 525 -7.67 28.01 8.78
CA ASP A 525 -7.73 29.40 9.25
C ASP A 525 -7.54 29.72 10.74
N ASP A 526 -6.35 30.28 11.03
CA ASP A 526 -6.16 31.37 11.97
C ASP A 526 -7.21 32.46 11.71
N ASN A 527 -8.29 32.48 12.50
CA ASN A 527 -8.81 33.68 13.18
C ASN A 527 -10.16 33.43 13.86
N THR A 528 -10.17 33.71 15.17
CA THR A 528 -11.35 34.01 16.02
C THR A 528 -12.38 32.92 16.29
N ASN A 529 -12.22 32.22 17.43
CA ASN A 529 -13.32 31.84 18.33
C ASN A 529 -12.73 31.33 19.67
N TYR A 530 -12.50 32.24 20.61
CA TYR A 530 -12.14 31.87 21.98
C TYR A 530 -13.42 31.52 22.75
N LEU A 531 -13.54 30.28 23.21
CA LEU A 531 -14.50 29.94 24.28
C LEU A 531 -14.10 30.72 25.54
N THR A 532 -15.06 31.33 26.23
CA THR A 532 -14.80 32.02 27.49
C THR A 532 -14.33 31.03 28.55
N PRO A 533 -13.10 31.17 29.10
CA PRO A 533 -12.58 30.23 30.07
C PRO A 533 -13.36 30.30 31.39
N TYR A 534 -13.59 29.14 32.00
CA TYR A 534 -14.19 29.05 33.34
C TYR A 534 -13.17 29.50 34.39
N SER A 535 -13.58 30.35 35.33
CA SER A 535 -12.71 30.88 36.40
C SER A 535 -13.27 30.52 37.77
N THR A 536 -12.43 29.99 38.66
CA THR A 536 -12.80 29.74 40.06
C THR A 536 -12.54 30.97 40.93
N ASP A 537 -13.10 31.01 42.15
CA ASP A 537 -12.97 32.13 43.10
C ASP A 537 -11.51 32.40 43.52
N LYS A 538 -10.61 31.41 43.38
CA LYS A 538 -9.15 31.53 43.58
C LYS A 538 -8.35 31.91 42.32
N GLN A 539 -9.01 32.43 41.27
CA GLN A 539 -8.41 32.89 40.01
C GLN A 539 -7.80 31.79 39.11
N VAL A 540 -8.14 30.51 39.29
CA VAL A 540 -7.75 29.45 38.35
C VAL A 540 -8.59 29.58 37.09
N LYS A 541 -7.96 29.77 35.93
CA LYS A 541 -8.62 29.86 34.62
C LYS A 541 -8.47 28.56 33.85
N ILE A 542 -9.58 27.97 33.46
CA ILE A 542 -9.64 26.71 32.71
C ILE A 542 -10.11 27.03 31.31
N ASP A 543 -9.24 26.76 30.33
CA ASP A 543 -9.60 26.84 28.92
C ASP A 543 -10.27 25.54 28.45
N GLY A 544 -10.87 25.59 27.26
CA GLY A 544 -11.58 24.44 26.69
C GLY A 544 -10.70 23.21 26.48
N VAL A 545 -9.39 23.38 26.30
CA VAL A 545 -8.44 22.26 26.13
C VAL A 545 -8.19 21.58 27.47
N ARG A 546 -7.94 22.35 28.52
CA ARG A 546 -7.69 21.86 29.87
C ARG A 546 -8.96 21.25 30.48
N ALA A 547 -10.14 21.77 30.15
CA ALA A 547 -11.40 21.17 30.56
C ALA A 547 -11.58 19.73 30.04
N VAL A 548 -11.18 19.45 28.79
CA VAL A 548 -11.20 18.08 28.26
C VAL A 548 -10.29 17.17 29.08
N GLN A 549 -9.07 17.61 29.39
CA GLN A 549 -8.11 16.81 30.18
C GLN A 549 -8.64 16.48 31.58
N ILE A 550 -9.26 17.45 32.26
CA ILE A 550 -9.82 17.27 33.61
C ILE A 550 -10.94 16.22 33.61
N ILE A 551 -11.84 16.22 32.63
CA ILE A 551 -12.91 15.22 32.54
C ILE A 551 -12.36 13.80 32.34
N TYR A 552 -11.33 13.64 31.50
CA TYR A 552 -10.67 12.34 31.33
C TYR A 552 -9.94 11.89 32.59
N GLN A 553 -9.27 12.81 33.30
CA GLN A 553 -8.63 12.51 34.59
C GLN A 553 -9.66 12.11 35.65
N TYR A 554 -10.78 12.80 35.74
CA TYR A 554 -11.87 12.47 36.67
C TYR A 554 -12.47 11.08 36.38
N CYS A 555 -12.73 10.75 35.11
CA CYS A 555 -13.24 9.42 34.74
C CYS A 555 -12.24 8.30 35.05
N ALA A 556 -10.93 8.55 34.91
CA ALA A 556 -9.90 7.58 35.28
C ALA A 556 -9.86 7.32 36.80
N VAL A 557 -10.09 8.36 37.61
CA VAL A 557 -10.15 8.23 39.08
C VAL A 557 -11.41 7.49 39.54
N LEU A 558 -12.56 7.69 38.87
CA LEU A 558 -13.80 6.95 39.13
C LEU A 558 -13.72 5.44 38.86
N GLY A 559 -12.70 5.00 38.12
CA GLY A 559 -12.59 3.65 37.60
C GLY A 559 -12.16 2.56 38.58
N ASN A 560 -11.62 2.90 39.76
CA ASN A 560 -11.05 1.93 40.74
C ASN A 560 -10.21 0.80 40.09
N GLY A 561 -9.45 1.11 39.03
CA GLY A 561 -8.64 0.15 38.26
C GLY A 561 -9.19 -0.27 36.89
N GLU A 562 -10.45 0.04 36.56
CA GLU A 562 -11.02 -0.06 35.21
C GLU A 562 -10.93 1.29 34.48
N ILE A 563 -10.53 1.31 33.21
CA ILE A 563 -10.42 2.56 32.44
C ILE A 563 -11.82 3.01 31.99
N LEU A 564 -12.47 3.88 32.78
CA LEU A 564 -13.71 4.54 32.39
C LEU A 564 -13.41 5.81 31.58
N SER A 565 -14.17 6.04 30.50
CA SER A 565 -14.01 7.21 29.63
C SER A 565 -15.35 7.90 29.33
N PRO A 566 -15.38 9.24 29.19
CA PRO A 566 -16.57 9.99 28.81
C PRO A 566 -17.01 9.66 27.36
N ARG A 567 -18.31 9.62 27.11
CA ARG A 567 -18.87 9.35 25.77
C ARG A 567 -19.27 10.66 25.09
N PHE A 568 -18.78 10.88 23.87
CA PHE A 568 -19.13 12.03 23.04
C PHE A 568 -19.92 11.57 21.81
N CYS A 569 -21.07 12.19 21.56
CA CYS A 569 -21.86 11.99 20.36
C CYS A 569 -21.94 13.32 19.60
N THR A 570 -21.28 13.41 18.44
CA THR A 570 -21.35 14.61 17.59
C THR A 570 -22.27 14.40 16.39
N SER A 571 -23.16 15.35 16.12
CA SER A 571 -24.04 15.38 14.95
C SER A 571 -23.91 16.72 14.20
N THR A 572 -24.24 16.74 12.92
CA THR A 572 -24.23 17.97 12.10
C THR A 572 -25.65 18.51 12.01
N THR A 573 -25.85 19.79 12.32
CA THR A 573 -27.16 20.46 12.24
C THR A 573 -27.31 21.24 10.94
N SER A 574 -28.54 21.61 10.59
CA SER A 574 -28.96 22.16 9.29
C SER A 574 -28.28 23.47 8.85
N TYR A 575 -27.48 24.11 9.72
CA TYR A 575 -26.92 25.44 9.52
C TYR A 575 -25.38 25.47 9.60
N ASN A 576 -24.70 24.42 9.13
CA ASN A 576 -23.22 24.34 9.14
C ASN A 576 -22.60 24.46 10.54
N THR A 577 -23.37 24.10 11.57
CA THR A 577 -22.90 23.96 12.95
C THR A 577 -22.92 22.48 13.34
N PHE A 578 -22.14 22.15 14.36
CA PHE A 578 -22.08 20.82 14.94
C PHE A 578 -22.74 20.87 16.31
N GLN A 579 -23.39 19.78 16.69
CA GLN A 579 -23.92 19.57 18.04
C GLN A 579 -23.12 18.44 18.68
N CYS A 580 -22.62 18.64 19.89
CA CYS A 580 -21.98 17.60 20.70
C CYS A 580 -22.84 17.29 21.92
N ILE A 581 -22.98 16.00 22.23
CA ILE A 581 -23.60 15.50 23.45
C ILE A 581 -22.51 14.79 24.25
N LEU A 582 -22.27 15.25 25.48
CA LEU A 582 -21.37 14.63 26.44
C LEU A 582 -22.19 13.84 27.48
N SER A 583 -21.92 12.54 27.56
CA SER A 583 -22.49 11.62 28.56
C SER A 583 -21.38 11.03 29.44
N MET A 584 -21.56 11.09 30.76
CA MET A 584 -20.60 10.57 31.73
C MET A 584 -20.82 9.07 32.01
N PRO A 585 -19.80 8.33 32.48
CA PRO A 585 -19.94 6.95 32.91
C PRO A 585 -20.96 6.79 34.05
N VAL A 586 -21.52 5.58 34.20
CA VAL A 586 -22.59 5.27 35.16
C VAL A 586 -22.21 5.61 36.61
N ASN A 587 -20.92 5.52 36.93
CA ASN A 587 -20.37 5.79 38.27
C ASN A 587 -20.26 7.29 38.59
N CYS A 588 -20.48 8.18 37.62
CA CYS A 588 -20.51 9.62 37.84
C CYS A 588 -21.84 10.02 38.50
N PRO A 589 -21.83 10.82 39.59
CA PRO A 589 -23.06 11.26 40.27
C PRO A 589 -23.91 12.18 39.39
N ILE A 590 -23.28 12.87 38.43
CA ILE A 590 -23.96 13.69 37.43
C ILE A 590 -24.21 12.85 36.17
N GLN A 591 -25.44 12.38 36.00
CA GLN A 591 -25.88 11.66 34.78
C GLN A 591 -26.61 12.54 33.76
N LYS A 592 -26.49 13.87 33.90
CA LYS A 592 -27.10 14.82 32.96
C LYS A 592 -26.24 14.91 31.71
N ASP A 593 -26.85 14.62 30.56
CA ASP A 593 -26.22 14.85 29.26
C ASP A 593 -26.07 16.36 28.99
N ILE A 594 -24.86 16.79 28.61
CA ILE A 594 -24.60 18.18 28.20
C ILE A 594 -24.63 18.27 26.69
N ILE A 595 -25.37 19.24 26.18
CA ILE A 595 -25.59 19.44 24.74
C ILE A 595 -25.12 20.85 24.37
N CYS A 596 -24.09 20.95 23.53
CA CYS A 596 -23.60 22.23 23.02
C CYS A 596 -23.60 22.25 21.49
N VAL A 597 -23.80 23.44 20.90
CA VAL A 597 -23.83 23.64 19.44
C VAL A 597 -22.82 24.73 19.06
N ASN A 598 -21.86 24.41 18.19
CA ASN A 598 -20.80 25.34 17.79
C ASN A 598 -20.37 25.11 16.33
N LYS A 599 -19.55 26.03 15.78
CA LYS A 599 -19.14 26.02 14.36
C LYS A 599 -18.21 24.86 14.00
N THR A 600 -17.48 24.30 14.96
CA THR A 600 -16.58 23.17 14.76
C THR A 600 -16.82 22.09 15.81
N LYS A 601 -16.62 20.82 15.45
CA LYS A 601 -16.74 19.68 16.39
C LYS A 601 -15.83 19.85 17.61
N ARG A 602 -14.62 20.38 17.38
CA ARG A 602 -13.65 20.69 18.44
C ARG A 602 -14.19 21.69 19.46
N LEU A 603 -14.74 22.81 19.01
CA LEU A 603 -15.31 23.82 19.91
C LEU A 603 -16.52 23.27 20.67
N CYS A 604 -17.38 22.47 20.01
CA CYS A 604 -18.51 21.83 20.68
C CYS A 604 -18.05 20.91 21.82
N LYS A 605 -17.02 20.09 21.58
CA LYS A 605 -16.47 19.17 22.57
C LYS A 605 -15.86 19.93 23.75
N GLN A 606 -15.09 20.98 23.46
CA GLN A 606 -14.47 21.82 24.48
C GLN A 606 -15.50 22.56 25.34
N GLU A 607 -16.58 23.06 24.72
CA GLU A 607 -17.68 23.74 25.41
C GLU A 607 -18.48 22.79 26.29
N CYS A 608 -18.82 21.58 25.80
CA CYS A 608 -19.45 20.54 26.62
C CYS A 608 -18.61 20.17 27.84
N CYS A 609 -17.29 20.04 27.67
CA CYS A 609 -16.39 19.72 28.77
C CYS A 609 -16.26 20.88 29.78
N LEU A 610 -16.24 22.13 29.33
CA LEU A 610 -16.21 23.30 30.22
C LEU A 610 -17.46 23.37 31.10
N GLU A 611 -18.64 23.17 30.50
CA GLU A 611 -19.90 23.15 31.25
C GLU A 611 -19.96 21.97 32.23
N MET A 612 -19.40 20.81 31.88
CA MET A 612 -19.30 19.67 32.79
C MET A 612 -18.33 19.92 33.95
N VAL A 613 -17.17 20.53 33.69
CA VAL A 613 -16.21 20.88 34.75
C VAL A 613 -16.82 21.88 35.73
N GLU A 614 -17.57 22.88 35.24
CA GLU A 614 -18.30 23.81 36.09
C GLU A 614 -19.34 23.10 36.96
N LEU A 615 -20.07 22.13 36.40
CA LEU A 615 -21.06 21.34 37.14
C LEU A 615 -20.42 20.41 38.18
N LEU A 616 -19.29 19.76 37.87
CA LEU A 616 -18.57 18.90 38.81
C LEU A 616 -17.96 19.72 39.96
N HIS A 617 -17.39 20.89 39.65
CA HIS A 617 -16.86 21.81 40.66
C HIS A 617 -17.95 22.34 41.59
N LYS A 618 -19.11 22.78 41.05
CA LYS A 618 -20.25 23.25 41.85
C LYS A 618 -20.87 22.17 42.74
N ASN A 619 -20.77 20.90 42.35
CA ASN A 619 -21.27 19.77 43.14
C ASN A 619 -20.23 19.23 44.14
N GLY A 620 -19.04 19.82 44.21
CA GLY A 620 -18.00 19.42 45.17
C GLY A 620 -17.26 18.12 44.83
N GLU A 621 -17.32 17.68 43.57
CA GLU A 621 -16.56 16.51 43.06
C GLU A 621 -15.15 16.90 42.59
N LEU A 622 -14.96 18.18 42.24
CA LEU A 622 -13.67 18.79 41.97
C LEU A 622 -13.38 19.83 43.05
N ASP A 623 -12.11 19.93 43.46
CA ASP A 623 -11.66 20.95 44.41
C ASP A 623 -11.57 22.35 43.76
N GLU A 624 -11.20 23.36 44.55
CA GLU A 624 -11.07 24.75 44.07
C GLU A 624 -9.95 24.96 43.02
N TYR A 625 -9.09 23.95 42.83
CA TYR A 625 -8.07 23.88 41.78
C TYR A 625 -8.52 23.02 40.57
N CYS A 626 -9.76 22.54 40.60
CA CYS A 626 -10.41 21.66 39.63
C CYS A 626 -9.73 20.29 39.45
N LEU A 627 -9.23 19.73 40.57
CA LEU A 627 -8.73 18.37 40.67
C LEU A 627 -9.78 17.44 41.29
N PRO A 628 -9.85 16.15 40.88
CA PRO A 628 -10.76 15.17 41.47
C PRO A 628 -10.55 15.01 42.98
N ILE A 629 -11.62 15.14 43.77
CA ILE A 629 -11.60 14.87 45.20
C ILE A 629 -11.74 13.36 45.41
N LEU A 630 -10.68 12.72 45.93
CA LEU A 630 -10.70 11.30 46.26
C LEU A 630 -11.58 11.05 47.51
N PRO A 631 -12.44 10.01 47.52
CA PRO A 631 -13.17 9.64 48.72
C PRO A 631 -12.19 9.20 49.83
N GLU A 632 -12.40 9.68 51.06
CA GLU A 632 -11.57 9.32 52.22
C GLU A 632 -11.49 7.78 52.37
N GLY A 633 -10.30 7.22 52.14
CA GLY A 633 -10.05 5.77 52.20
C GLY A 633 -9.08 5.23 51.15
N SER A 634 -8.77 5.99 50.09
CA SER A 634 -7.68 5.64 49.17
C SER A 634 -6.32 6.08 49.76
N LEU A 635 -5.54 5.10 50.19
CA LEU A 635 -4.21 5.19 50.81
C LEU A 635 -3.35 6.33 50.25
N THR A 636 -3.04 7.28 51.12
CA THR A 636 -1.89 8.18 51.00
C THR A 636 -0.61 7.36 51.12
N LEU A 637 0.19 7.30 50.06
CA LEU A 637 1.62 7.00 50.21
C LEU A 637 2.32 8.33 50.49
N THR A 638 2.58 8.56 51.77
CA THR A 638 3.49 9.58 52.27
C THR A 638 4.92 9.18 51.94
N ASP A 639 5.71 10.16 51.50
CA ASP A 639 7.17 10.09 51.45
C ASP A 639 7.70 9.86 52.87
N ASP A 640 8.22 8.66 53.16
CA ASP A 640 9.18 8.42 54.23
C ASP A 640 9.99 7.17 53.88
N ASP A 641 11.29 7.39 53.70
CA ASP A 641 12.33 6.39 53.55
C ASP A 641 12.45 5.53 54.81
N ASP A 642 12.43 4.19 54.67
CA ASP A 642 13.41 3.29 55.31
C ASP A 642 13.10 1.81 54.98
N ASP A 643 14.00 1.25 54.17
CA ASP A 643 14.53 -0.11 54.08
C ASP A 643 13.65 -1.39 53.96
N GLU A 644 14.16 -2.22 53.02
CA GLU A 644 13.86 -3.61 52.66
C GLU A 644 12.58 -3.90 51.84
N SER A 645 12.63 -3.54 50.55
CA SER A 645 11.72 -4.04 49.52
C SER A 645 12.30 -5.23 48.74
N GLU A 646 11.55 -6.33 48.74
CA GLU A 646 11.65 -7.41 47.77
C GLU A 646 11.38 -6.87 46.36
N LYS A 647 12.22 -7.31 45.42
CA LYS A 647 12.22 -6.90 44.00
C LYS A 647 10.90 -7.25 43.31
N VAL A 648 10.10 -6.23 43.02
CA VAL A 648 9.20 -6.21 41.86
C VAL A 648 9.75 -5.16 40.89
N SER A 649 10.44 -5.62 39.86
CA SER A 649 10.93 -4.79 38.77
C SER A 649 9.76 -4.28 37.94
N ILE A 650 9.32 -3.05 38.21
CA ILE A 650 8.54 -2.26 37.26
C ILE A 650 9.55 -1.80 36.20
N GLU A 651 9.53 -2.42 35.01
CA GLU A 651 10.20 -1.87 33.84
C GLU A 651 9.48 -0.59 33.43
N ILE A 652 9.94 0.53 33.98
CA ILE A 652 9.64 1.86 33.46
C ILE A 652 10.38 1.96 32.13
N PHE A 653 9.72 1.64 31.02
CA PHE A 653 10.18 2.10 29.71
C PHE A 653 10.09 3.63 29.72
N PRO A 654 11.19 4.38 29.60
CA PRO A 654 11.07 5.80 29.30
C PRO A 654 10.39 5.89 27.93
N LYS A 655 9.20 6.50 27.91
CA LYS A 655 8.63 7.11 26.71
C LYS A 655 9.77 7.91 26.08
N GLN A 656 10.23 7.46 24.91
CA GLN A 656 10.99 8.36 24.05
C GLN A 656 10.04 9.51 23.72
N SER A 657 10.22 10.62 24.42
CA SER A 657 9.70 11.90 23.98
C SER A 657 10.28 12.14 22.59
N SER A 658 9.44 12.02 21.58
CA SER A 658 9.70 12.45 20.22
C SER A 658 9.69 13.98 20.17
N TYR A 659 10.65 14.60 20.85
CA TYR A 659 11.06 15.96 20.59
C TYR A 659 12.54 15.89 20.25
N PHE A 660 12.83 16.31 19.01
CA PHE A 660 14.12 16.52 18.36
C PHE A 660 14.57 15.54 17.25
N PHE A 661 14.87 16.18 16.11
CA PHE A 661 15.74 15.77 15.00
C PHE A 661 15.12 14.99 13.83
N ASN A 662 14.16 15.63 13.17
CA ASN A 662 14.14 15.70 11.70
C ASN A 662 14.02 17.19 11.33
N GLU A 663 14.69 17.62 10.27
CA GLU A 663 14.66 19.00 9.71
C GLU A 663 15.57 20.07 10.37
N TYR A 664 16.91 19.97 10.28
CA TYR A 664 17.78 21.16 10.44
C TYR A 664 19.04 21.17 9.55
N ASP A 665 19.04 20.49 8.39
CA ASP A 665 20.18 20.58 7.46
C ASP A 665 20.22 21.89 6.65
N HIS A 666 19.34 22.86 6.96
CA HIS A 666 19.17 24.10 6.18
C HIS A 666 19.23 25.41 6.98
N LEU A 667 19.63 25.43 8.26
CA LEU A 667 19.39 26.63 9.09
C LEU A 667 20.54 27.22 9.94
N SER A 668 21.79 26.74 9.91
CA SER A 668 22.89 27.51 10.55
C SER A 668 24.26 27.30 9.92
N THR A 669 24.96 28.41 9.64
CA THR A 669 26.38 28.44 9.23
C THR A 669 27.35 28.27 10.40
N ASP A 670 26.82 28.30 11.63
CA ASP A 670 27.58 28.44 12.87
C ASP A 670 27.40 27.18 13.73
N TRP A 671 28.50 26.53 14.08
CA TRP A 671 28.57 25.31 14.88
C TRP A 671 29.22 25.59 16.24
N TYR A 672 28.79 24.92 17.31
CA TYR A 672 29.24 25.19 18.67
C TYR A 672 30.11 24.05 19.20
N LEU A 673 31.34 24.36 19.60
CA LEU A 673 32.30 23.41 20.17
C LEU A 673 32.20 23.39 21.69
N TYR A 674 32.07 22.19 22.25
CA TYR A 674 32.04 21.89 23.67
C TYR A 674 33.20 20.97 24.06
N ARG A 675 33.69 21.11 25.30
CA ARG A 675 34.68 20.24 25.94
C ARG A 675 34.00 19.43 27.03
N ILE A 676 34.22 18.12 26.99
CA ILE A 676 33.91 17.19 28.06
C ILE A 676 35.18 17.01 28.87
N ASN A 677 35.18 17.56 30.07
CA ASN A 677 36.24 17.35 31.03
C ASN A 677 35.97 16.02 31.75
N ILE A 678 36.88 15.06 31.56
CA ILE A 678 36.87 13.78 32.26
C ILE A 678 38.06 13.82 33.21
N SER A 679 37.82 13.61 34.50
CA SER A 679 38.84 13.60 35.55
C SER A 679 39.92 12.53 35.29
N ASN A 680 40.95 12.87 34.50
CA ASN A 680 42.26 12.21 34.33
C ASN A 680 43.07 12.81 33.14
N ASN A 681 43.02 14.13 32.94
CA ASN A 681 43.72 14.87 31.86
C ASN A 681 43.43 14.40 30.42
N LYS A 682 42.29 13.73 30.19
CA LYS A 682 41.80 13.36 28.86
C LYS A 682 40.54 14.14 28.56
N ASP A 683 40.72 15.29 27.93
CA ASP A 683 39.61 16.11 27.45
C ASP A 683 39.10 15.56 26.13
N LEU A 684 37.78 15.49 25.99
CA LEU A 684 37.12 15.20 24.73
C LEU A 684 36.39 16.44 24.23
N GLY A 685 36.31 16.61 22.91
CA GLY A 685 35.57 17.70 22.27
C GLY A 685 34.39 17.18 21.49
N PHE A 686 33.29 17.93 21.42
CA PHE A 686 32.23 17.63 20.47
C PHE A 686 31.62 18.89 19.90
N ILE A 687 31.09 18.80 18.69
CA ILE A 687 30.52 19.94 17.97
C ILE A 687 29.06 19.65 17.61
N VAL A 688 28.19 20.64 17.85
CA VAL A 688 26.75 20.59 17.56
C VAL A 688 26.28 21.84 16.81
N PRO A 689 25.27 21.74 15.95
CA PRO A 689 24.75 22.87 15.17
C PRO A 689 23.81 23.81 15.96
N TYR A 690 23.63 23.56 17.26
CA TYR A 690 22.82 24.37 18.17
C TYR A 690 23.50 24.49 19.54
N GLN A 691 23.23 25.57 20.27
CA GLN A 691 23.77 25.78 21.61
C GLN A 691 23.04 24.89 22.63
N LEU A 692 23.78 24.06 23.36
CA LEU A 692 23.26 23.25 24.47
C LEU A 692 22.90 24.13 25.68
N MET A 693 21.78 23.80 26.33
CA MET A 693 21.49 24.29 27.68
C MET A 693 22.52 23.74 28.67
N GLN A 694 22.84 24.51 29.71
CA GLN A 694 23.88 24.17 30.68
C GLN A 694 23.52 22.86 31.39
N LEU A 695 24.26 21.79 31.08
CA LEU A 695 24.01 20.46 31.64
C LEU A 695 24.61 20.39 33.06
N PRO A 696 23.93 19.74 34.02
CA PRO A 696 24.49 19.53 35.34
C PRO A 696 25.72 18.64 35.27
N VAL A 697 26.67 18.82 36.18
CA VAL A 697 27.82 17.92 36.33
C VAL A 697 27.31 16.58 36.83
N PHE A 698 27.66 15.50 36.14
CA PHE A 698 27.26 14.15 36.49
C PHE A 698 28.47 13.23 36.53
N THR A 699 28.34 12.11 37.23
CA THR A 699 29.42 11.16 37.45
C THR A 699 29.13 9.86 36.70
N LEU A 700 30.12 9.31 35.99
CA LEU A 700 30.09 7.97 35.44
C LEU A 700 31.00 7.03 36.24
N TYR A 701 30.53 5.82 36.52
CA TYR A 701 31.31 4.80 37.21
C TYR A 701 31.85 3.80 36.19
N GLY A 702 33.18 3.75 36.04
CA GLY A 702 33.87 2.73 35.26
C GLY A 702 34.13 1.46 36.09
N ARG A 703 34.78 0.46 35.49
CA ARG A 703 35.07 -0.81 36.18
C ARG A 703 35.87 -0.65 37.47
N ASP A 704 36.76 0.34 37.56
CA ASP A 704 37.64 0.56 38.73
C ASP A 704 37.81 2.04 39.14
N GLU A 705 37.13 3.00 38.49
CA GLU A 705 37.29 4.44 38.76
C GLU A 705 35.99 5.23 38.58
N GLU A 706 35.83 6.30 39.37
CA GLU A 706 34.75 7.27 39.26
C GLU A 706 35.18 8.45 38.39
N PHE A 707 34.44 8.72 37.31
CA PHE A 707 34.70 9.79 36.36
C PHE A 707 33.68 10.91 36.54
N ARG A 708 34.14 12.07 37.03
CA ARG A 708 33.29 13.26 37.07
C ARG A 708 33.30 13.94 35.70
N ILE A 709 32.13 14.13 35.11
CA ILE A 709 31.95 14.68 33.77
C ILE A 709 31.36 16.08 33.84
N GLU A 710 32.09 17.03 33.28
CA GLU A 710 31.65 18.41 33.12
C GLU A 710 31.69 18.81 31.64
N ILE A 711 30.62 19.43 31.14
CA ILE A 711 30.49 19.88 29.76
C ILE A 711 30.59 21.40 29.71
N ILE A 712 31.67 21.89 29.09
CA ILE A 712 32.02 23.30 29.03
C ILE A 712 31.93 23.79 27.58
N TYR A 713 31.19 24.86 27.34
CA TYR A 713 31.18 25.54 26.04
C TYR A 713 32.52 26.24 25.77
N LEU A 714 33.10 26.06 24.59
CA LEU A 714 34.36 26.70 24.21
C LEU A 714 34.17 27.88 23.25
N LYS A 715 33.69 27.62 22.02
CA LYS A 715 33.54 28.65 20.97
C LYS A 715 32.59 28.23 19.84
N THR A 716 32.15 29.19 19.05
CA THR A 716 31.45 28.99 17.78
C THR A 716 32.46 28.90 16.63
N ILE A 717 32.21 28.03 15.65
CA ILE A 717 33.08 27.73 14.50
C ILE A 717 32.23 27.72 13.23
N ASN A 718 32.72 28.32 12.14
CA ASN A 718 32.08 28.22 10.82
C ASN A 718 32.59 26.96 10.11
N PHE A 719 31.70 25.98 9.86
CA PHE A 719 32.07 24.59 9.62
C PHE A 719 31.70 24.10 8.21
N ASN A 720 32.15 24.81 7.16
CA ASN A 720 31.81 24.46 5.77
C ASN A 720 32.90 23.67 5.02
N GLN A 721 34.18 23.77 5.40
CA GLN A 721 35.27 23.16 4.60
C GLN A 721 35.62 21.71 4.99
N CYS A 722 35.24 21.23 6.17
CA CYS A 722 35.60 19.88 6.67
C CYS A 722 34.40 18.99 7.05
N LYS A 723 33.18 19.32 6.58
CA LYS A 723 31.94 18.60 6.92
C LYS A 723 32.03 17.11 6.56
N ASP A 724 32.68 16.79 5.44
CA ASP A 724 32.75 15.43 4.89
C ASP A 724 33.84 14.57 5.55
N CYS A 725 35.04 15.11 5.75
CA CYS A 725 36.15 14.38 6.40
C CYS A 725 35.81 13.96 7.84
N LEU A 726 35.21 14.87 8.61
CA LEU A 726 34.78 14.58 9.98
C LEU A 726 33.59 13.62 10.05
N GLY A 727 32.67 13.71 9.07
CA GLY A 727 31.60 12.72 8.93
C GLY A 727 32.15 11.31 8.69
N ASN A 728 33.13 11.19 7.79
CA ASN A 728 33.78 9.92 7.49
C ASN A 728 34.60 9.38 8.66
N PHE A 729 35.30 10.25 9.40
CA PHE A 729 36.07 9.85 10.57
C PHE A 729 35.18 9.39 11.74
N CYS A 730 34.08 10.10 12.02
CA CYS A 730 33.09 9.66 13.01
C CYS A 730 32.54 8.28 12.62
N ARG A 731 32.18 8.11 11.35
CA ARG A 731 31.67 6.85 10.82
C ARG A 731 32.69 5.72 10.97
N TYR A 732 33.96 5.99 10.67
CA TYR A 732 35.05 5.02 10.84
C TYR A 732 35.21 4.60 12.30
N ILE A 733 35.22 5.52 13.26
CA ILE A 733 35.36 5.15 14.68
C ILE A 733 34.18 4.31 15.16
N PHE A 734 32.95 4.68 14.80
CA PHE A 734 31.78 3.92 15.23
C PHE A 734 31.71 2.53 14.55
N GLU A 735 31.93 2.45 13.24
CA GLU A 735 31.85 1.17 12.49
C GLU A 735 33.07 0.26 12.72
N GLN A 736 34.24 0.77 13.09
CA GLN A 736 35.46 -0.06 13.23
C GLN A 736 35.90 -0.28 14.68
N VAL A 737 35.64 0.67 15.58
CA VAL A 737 36.08 0.57 16.99
C VAL A 737 34.96 0.06 17.87
N PHE A 738 33.73 0.56 17.70
CA PHE A 738 32.59 0.13 18.52
C PHE A 738 31.97 -1.19 18.04
N ASP A 739 31.81 -1.42 16.73
CA ASP A 739 31.28 -2.71 16.24
C ASP A 739 32.22 -3.91 16.49
N ASN A 740 33.54 -3.67 16.58
CA ASN A 740 34.50 -4.72 16.95
C ASN A 740 34.54 -5.00 18.47
N MET A 741 34.13 -4.04 19.30
CA MET A 741 33.84 -4.31 20.70
C MET A 741 32.43 -4.90 20.76
N ASN A 742 32.33 -6.23 20.64
CA ASN A 742 31.13 -7.02 20.95
C ASN A 742 30.67 -6.75 22.41
N ILE A 743 30.14 -5.56 22.67
CA ILE A 743 29.49 -5.21 23.91
C ILE A 743 28.10 -5.82 23.77
N GLN A 744 27.98 -7.07 24.21
CA GLN A 744 26.70 -7.65 24.58
C GLN A 744 26.18 -6.84 25.77
N SER A 745 25.48 -5.74 25.49
CA SER A 745 24.67 -5.04 26.50
C SER A 745 23.21 -5.43 26.31
N GLU A 746 22.58 -5.94 27.36
CA GLU A 746 21.20 -6.41 27.46
C GLU A 746 20.12 -5.30 27.30
N SER A 747 20.41 -4.21 26.57
CA SER A 747 19.45 -3.13 26.33
C SER A 747 19.33 -2.82 24.84
N ASN A 748 18.07 -2.71 24.38
CA ASN A 748 17.62 -2.46 23.01
C ASN A 748 18.02 -1.08 22.43
N LEU A 749 19.27 -0.65 22.57
CA LEU A 749 19.78 0.59 21.99
C LEU A 749 20.59 0.27 20.73
N LYS A 750 19.91 0.14 19.59
CA LYS A 750 20.56 0.29 18.28
C LYS A 750 20.89 1.77 18.08
N PHE A 751 22.17 2.15 18.18
CA PHE A 751 22.62 3.48 17.79
C PHE A 751 22.49 3.63 16.27
N ASP A 752 21.48 4.37 15.80
CA ASP A 752 21.31 4.70 14.38
C ASP A 752 22.18 5.92 14.05
N ILE A 753 23.40 5.66 13.58
CA ILE A 753 24.41 6.70 13.24
C ILE A 753 23.92 7.61 12.10
N LYS A 754 22.89 7.20 11.34
CA LYS A 754 22.35 8.01 10.23
C LYS A 754 21.49 9.19 10.69
N SER A 755 21.01 9.22 11.93
CA SER A 755 20.06 10.24 12.42
C SER A 755 20.63 11.17 13.51
N SER A 756 21.89 11.01 13.91
CA SER A 756 22.47 11.87 14.94
C SER A 756 23.06 13.15 14.32
N ASN A 757 22.46 14.32 14.60
CA ASN A 757 23.04 15.65 14.31
C ASN A 757 24.31 15.98 15.11
N PHE A 758 24.92 14.99 15.77
CA PHE A 758 26.08 15.11 16.65
C PHE A 758 27.32 14.60 15.91
N LYS A 759 28.37 15.42 15.80
CA LYS A 759 29.68 14.97 15.32
C LYS A 759 30.67 14.96 16.49
N LEU A 760 31.08 13.76 16.89
CA LEU A 760 32.03 13.53 17.99
C LEU A 760 33.46 13.67 17.49
N LEU A 761 34.26 14.53 18.13
CA LEU A 761 35.69 14.67 17.85
C LEU A 761 36.49 14.06 19.01
N PRO A 762 37.16 12.91 18.83
CA PRO A 762 38.16 12.49 19.78
C PRO A 762 39.39 13.38 19.58
N CYS A 763 39.40 14.54 20.23
CA CYS A 763 40.55 15.42 20.23
C CYS A 763 41.05 15.48 21.67
N LEU A 764 42.23 14.90 21.93
CA LEU A 764 43.00 15.13 23.16
C LEU A 764 43.31 16.63 23.23
N LEU A 765 42.43 17.36 23.90
CA LEU A 765 42.29 18.80 23.82
C LEU A 765 43.26 19.52 24.75
N THR A 766 44.56 19.18 24.70
CA THR A 766 45.56 19.94 25.48
C THR A 766 46.01 21.22 24.77
N LYS A 767 45.66 21.41 23.48
CA LYS A 767 45.67 22.70 22.74
C LYS A 767 45.03 22.46 21.36
N PHE A 768 43.87 23.06 21.11
CA PHE A 768 43.28 23.06 19.77
C PHE A 768 44.01 24.14 18.94
N ASP A 769 45.24 23.83 18.52
CA ASP A 769 45.94 24.64 17.53
C ASP A 769 45.41 24.28 16.14
N ASP A 770 45.33 25.27 15.24
CA ASP A 770 44.90 25.12 13.84
C ASP A 770 45.69 24.03 13.08
N ILE A 771 46.82 23.58 13.63
CA ILE A 771 47.68 22.49 13.12
C ILE A 771 47.04 21.10 13.30
N ALA A 772 46.25 20.88 14.35
CA ALA A 772 45.53 19.61 14.55
C ALA A 772 44.40 19.43 13.52
N TYR A 773 43.83 20.54 13.07
CA TYR A 773 42.82 20.58 12.00
C TYR A 773 43.44 20.17 10.66
N GLU A 774 44.63 20.66 10.30
CA GLU A 774 45.33 20.23 9.07
C GLU A 774 45.76 18.75 9.10
N ARG A 775 46.14 18.22 10.27
CA ARG A 775 46.54 16.81 10.42
C ARG A 775 45.39 15.80 10.31
N ILE A 776 44.15 16.22 10.56
CA ILE A 776 42.97 15.37 10.37
C ILE A 776 42.51 15.40 8.90
N ILE A 777 42.87 16.46 8.17
CA ILE A 777 42.58 16.60 6.73
C ILE A 777 43.59 15.82 5.88
N SER A 778 44.87 15.75 6.30
CA SER A 778 45.92 14.92 5.68
C SER A 778 45.77 13.44 6.03
#